data_AF-A0A370KDQ1-F1
#
_entry.id   AF-A0A370KDQ1-F1
#
_cell.length_a   1.000
_cell.length_b   1.000
_cell.length_c   1.000
_cell.angle_alpha   90.00
_cell.angle_beta   90.00
_cell.angle_gamma   90.00
#
_symmetry.space_group_name_H-M   'P 1'
#
loop_
_entity.id
_entity.type
_entity.pdbx_description
1 polymer ?
#
loop_
_entity_poly.entity_id
_entity_poly.type
_entity_poly.pdbx_seq_one_letter_code
_entity_poly.pdbx_strand_id
1 'polypeptide(L)'
;MGSIDDLPGRGPNHVIEEKAESTFQSLLAGSEHFILQRADRKDYGTDCQIEVLDQGKPTNVRLHVQLKGTERPLNADGSLSISVQRTNLNYLLAQPYSVLVAYHLPTTSLRIASVESVLRHYEHERLNWTEQETLTVSFAKTLTLDQLKALAGLARSGARAARDRRIDQIRTAASDLPRIVQCAPPPIHVPDDPALASQFLNQLYERGADVSISAAFDQFASVLEADEDAMGPCYMAEINLGMAGRSQFPERIGAGITQFQKKLTEGRYQAGSLYYTIGNAFSALGNEIEAKLSYQAAAGDMDFMADPAMAAQCLKNLGSSFERLGDEEIAVECYRGALEMNSELPEAHHALGHFHHRNGRFAQAIDHYDQVIFTEQQLGSISAVIGWRLNALFSLGETREAFRSINLLLAGADRDPWIWPWCARQVAAFGRTSLENAKGALAFWRRYLSTHSDASPARSEILLTTFYIRQEGEDIGKDYAAFRAEFDDHIAYLAPEYAALPWDRLGHWAQDESNWEEAERCFRMAYEIEGGHYGYCLGTALNFLGRFAEALPLVQAQADGIQPDAMSWFQVAVAQEHLSNPQAAVEAYCKALILDPSYALAMFNMAGTLWNSGDHDRAVIIFRTAAQQFPDHDLTAKLRRDLPQLF
;
A
#
# COMPACT_ATOMS: atom_id res chain seq x y z
N MET A 1 -21.78 55.76 70.71
CA MET A 1 -21.08 54.74 69.89
C MET A 1 -21.78 54.71 68.56
N GLY A 2 -21.12 55.23 67.53
CA GLY A 2 -21.69 55.39 66.19
C GLY A 2 -21.62 54.08 65.41
N SER A 3 -22.63 53.85 64.57
CA SER A 3 -22.76 52.72 63.64
C SER A 3 -21.77 52.77 62.46
N ILE A 4 -20.53 53.22 62.72
CA ILE A 4 -19.44 53.38 61.73
C ILE A 4 -18.28 52.40 61.99
N ASP A 5 -18.24 51.71 63.12
CA ASP A 5 -17.21 50.71 63.42
C ASP A 5 -17.56 49.27 62.95
N ASP A 6 -18.65 49.11 62.20
CA ASP A 6 -19.11 47.82 61.65
C ASP A 6 -18.74 47.71 60.14
N LEU A 7 -17.51 48.11 59.80
CA LEU A 7 -16.94 47.83 58.48
C LEU A 7 -16.46 46.37 58.46
N PRO A 8 -16.69 45.59 57.39
CA PRO A 8 -16.18 44.23 57.29
C PRO A 8 -14.65 44.24 57.42
N GLY A 9 -14.15 43.80 58.58
CA GLY A 9 -12.73 43.60 58.81
C GLY A 9 -12.22 42.53 57.84
N ARG A 10 -11.21 42.87 57.03
CA ARG A 10 -10.55 41.91 56.13
C ARG A 10 -9.95 40.78 56.98
N GLY A 11 -10.49 39.57 56.85
CA GLY A 11 -9.95 38.40 57.54
C GLY A 11 -8.52 38.08 57.08
N PRO A 12 -7.70 37.39 57.91
CA PRO A 12 -6.31 37.06 57.60
C PRO A 12 -6.14 36.30 56.28
N ASN A 13 -7.11 35.46 55.89
CA ASN A 13 -7.11 34.73 54.61
C ASN A 13 -7.15 35.67 53.40
N HIS A 14 -7.88 36.78 53.47
CA HIS A 14 -7.97 37.75 52.37
C HIS A 14 -6.63 38.47 52.13
N VAL A 15 -5.83 38.67 53.18
CA VAL A 15 -4.50 39.30 53.07
C VAL A 15 -3.50 38.35 52.42
N ILE A 16 -3.58 37.06 52.74
CA ILE A 16 -2.72 36.02 52.17
C ILE A 16 -3.04 35.83 50.67
N GLU A 17 -4.32 35.81 50.30
CA GLU A 17 -4.77 35.71 48.91
C GLU A 17 -4.27 36.90 48.05
N GLU A 18 -4.39 38.13 48.56
CA GLU A 18 -3.90 39.34 47.86
C GLU A 18 -2.37 39.31 47.65
N LYS A 19 -1.61 38.82 48.65
CA LYS A 19 -0.16 38.62 48.53
C LYS A 19 0.20 37.52 47.53
N ALA A 20 -0.55 36.41 47.52
CA ALA A 20 -0.35 35.31 46.57
C ALA A 20 -0.57 35.80 45.14
N GLU A 21 -1.66 36.52 44.87
CA GLU A 21 -1.94 37.12 43.56
C GLU A 21 -0.85 38.10 43.11
N SER A 22 -0.46 39.03 43.99
CA SER A 22 0.56 40.04 43.67
C SER A 22 1.92 39.42 43.35
N THR A 23 2.33 38.42 44.15
CA THR A 23 3.60 37.70 43.93
C THR A 23 3.56 36.92 42.61
N PHE A 24 2.45 36.25 42.32
CA PHE A 24 2.28 35.49 41.08
C PHE A 24 2.27 36.40 39.85
N GLN A 25 1.58 37.54 39.91
CA GLN A 25 1.58 38.55 38.85
C GLN A 25 2.98 39.10 38.57
N SER A 26 3.74 39.39 39.62
CA SER A 26 5.13 39.86 39.46
C SER A 26 6.00 38.82 38.79
N LEU A 27 5.82 37.53 39.12
CA LEU A 27 6.58 36.44 38.50
C LEU A 27 6.20 36.25 37.02
N LEU A 28 4.90 36.30 36.68
CA LEU A 28 4.43 36.22 35.30
C LEU A 28 4.99 37.37 34.46
N ALA A 29 4.95 38.60 34.97
CA ALA A 29 5.49 39.77 34.28
C ALA A 29 7.00 39.64 34.00
N GLY A 30 7.76 39.03 34.92
CA GLY A 30 9.18 38.74 34.73
C GLY A 30 9.49 37.58 33.78
N SER A 31 8.49 36.76 33.40
CA SER A 31 8.70 35.60 32.53
C SER A 31 8.69 35.91 31.04
N GLU A 32 8.03 36.99 30.62
CA GLU A 32 7.78 37.32 29.20
C GLU A 32 7.05 36.23 28.38
N HIS A 33 6.64 35.13 29.03
CA HIS A 33 6.02 33.96 28.40
C HIS A 33 4.51 33.89 28.63
N PHE A 34 3.99 34.67 29.56
CA PHE A 34 2.57 34.69 29.90
C PHE A 34 2.05 36.11 30.15
N ILE A 35 0.77 36.32 29.84
CA ILE A 35 0.00 37.46 30.33
C ILE A 35 -1.19 36.99 31.14
N LEU A 36 -1.57 37.77 32.15
CA LEU A 36 -2.75 37.49 32.95
C LEU A 36 -4.02 37.94 32.21
N GLN A 37 -4.95 37.03 31.95
CA GLN A 37 -6.27 37.35 31.39
C GLN A 37 -7.27 37.56 32.53
N ARG A 38 -7.80 38.79 32.64
CA ARG A 38 -8.63 39.24 33.78
C ARG A 38 -10.14 39.18 33.56
N ALA A 39 -10.62 38.66 32.42
CA ALA A 39 -12.02 38.83 32.02
C ALA A 39 -13.04 38.05 32.88
N ASP A 40 -12.67 36.92 33.51
CA ASP A 40 -13.60 36.12 34.32
C ASP A 40 -13.04 35.85 35.73
N ARG A 41 -12.95 36.91 36.55
CA ARG A 41 -12.74 36.74 38.00
C ARG A 41 -13.99 36.09 38.60
N LYS A 42 -13.93 34.77 38.85
CA LYS A 42 -14.96 33.85 39.39
C LYS A 42 -15.68 32.98 38.36
N ASP A 43 -14.92 32.35 37.47
CA ASP A 43 -15.38 31.10 36.89
C ASP A 43 -15.34 30.00 37.99
N TYR A 44 -16.35 29.13 38.07
CA TYR A 44 -16.70 28.33 39.27
C TYR A 44 -15.63 27.34 39.79
N GLY A 45 -14.39 27.34 39.27
CA GLY A 45 -13.34 26.39 39.64
C GLY A 45 -11.88 26.88 39.62
N THR A 46 -11.56 28.13 39.22
CA THR A 46 -10.17 28.64 39.10
C THR A 46 -10.04 30.12 39.49
N ASP A 47 -8.86 30.55 39.99
CA ASP A 47 -8.66 31.93 40.43
C ASP A 47 -8.24 32.88 39.30
N CYS A 48 -7.48 32.39 38.32
CA CYS A 48 -7.14 33.16 37.13
C CYS A 48 -6.79 32.31 35.91
N GLN A 49 -6.78 32.95 34.75
CA GLN A 49 -6.27 32.39 33.50
C GLN A 49 -5.02 33.15 33.07
N ILE A 50 -4.02 32.41 32.61
CA ILE A 50 -2.81 32.98 31.99
C ILE A 50 -2.79 32.58 30.52
N GLU A 51 -2.46 33.52 29.64
CA GLU A 51 -2.35 33.28 28.20
C GLU A 51 -0.89 33.26 27.79
N VAL A 52 -0.53 32.23 27.03
CA VAL A 52 0.83 32.05 26.51
C VAL A 52 1.14 33.14 25.49
N LEU A 53 2.33 33.72 25.62
CA LEU A 53 2.93 34.60 24.64
C LEU A 53 3.86 33.83 23.70
N ASP A 54 3.85 34.21 22.43
CA ASP A 54 4.84 33.80 21.44
C ASP A 54 5.45 35.02 20.78
N GLN A 55 6.77 35.18 20.91
CA GLN A 55 7.49 36.39 20.47
C GLN A 55 6.82 37.70 20.94
N GLY A 56 6.37 37.72 22.21
CA GLY A 56 5.69 38.85 22.83
C GLY A 56 4.23 39.06 22.40
N LYS A 57 3.66 38.18 21.58
CA LYS A 57 2.26 38.27 21.11
C LYS A 57 1.37 37.23 21.78
N PRO A 58 0.14 37.59 22.21
CA PRO A 58 -0.83 36.64 22.74
C PRO A 58 -1.23 35.57 21.71
N THR A 59 -1.31 34.31 22.12
CA THR A 59 -1.54 33.15 21.24
C THR A 59 -2.96 32.59 21.28
N ASN A 60 -3.80 33.09 22.18
CA ASN A 60 -5.08 32.52 22.59
C ASN A 60 -5.00 31.10 23.19
N VAL A 61 -3.80 30.63 23.55
CA VAL A 61 -3.60 29.42 24.33
C VAL A 61 -3.60 29.80 25.80
N ARG A 62 -4.62 29.35 26.55
CA ARG A 62 -4.85 29.75 27.94
C ARG A 62 -4.72 28.56 28.88
N LEU A 63 -4.08 28.80 30.00
CA LEU A 63 -3.95 27.86 31.11
C LEU A 63 -4.75 28.38 32.28
N HIS A 64 -5.38 27.45 32.99
CA HIS A 64 -6.10 27.77 34.21
C HIS A 64 -5.18 27.59 35.41
N VAL A 65 -5.25 28.55 36.33
CA VAL A 65 -4.43 28.56 37.54
C VAL A 65 -5.33 28.66 38.76
N GLN A 66 -5.16 27.72 39.67
CA GLN A 66 -5.71 27.81 41.03
C GLN A 66 -4.58 28.20 41.98
N LEU A 67 -4.73 29.36 42.61
CA LEU A 67 -3.85 29.88 43.65
C LEU A 67 -4.35 29.45 45.03
N LYS A 68 -3.41 29.11 45.91
CA LYS A 68 -3.66 28.92 47.33
C LYS A 68 -2.55 29.57 48.12
N GLY A 69 -2.87 30.18 49.26
CA GLY A 69 -1.87 30.69 50.18
C GLY A 69 -1.93 29.98 51.53
N THR A 70 -0.79 29.84 52.19
CA THR A 70 -0.71 29.18 53.50
C THR A 70 0.42 29.74 54.36
N GLU A 71 0.19 29.74 55.67
CA GLU A 71 1.16 30.09 56.71
C GLU A 71 1.78 28.86 57.39
N ARG A 72 1.33 27.65 57.00
CA ARG A 72 1.86 26.40 57.56
C ARG A 72 3.33 26.24 57.22
N PRO A 73 4.16 25.71 58.15
CA PRO A 73 5.56 25.43 57.87
C PRO A 73 5.71 24.37 56.77
N LEU A 74 6.86 24.37 56.10
CA LEU A 74 7.24 23.31 55.16
C LEU A 74 7.38 21.97 55.88
N ASN A 75 7.11 20.90 55.15
CA ASN A 75 7.36 19.53 55.58
C ASN A 75 8.88 19.26 55.72
N ALA A 76 9.25 18.15 56.36
CA ALA A 76 10.67 17.80 56.60
C ALA A 76 11.49 17.61 55.30
N ASP A 77 10.81 17.21 54.22
CA ASP A 77 11.38 17.10 52.86
C ASP A 77 11.38 18.43 52.08
N GLY A 78 10.95 19.52 52.74
CA GLY A 78 10.85 20.84 52.14
C GLY A 78 9.63 21.04 51.24
N SER A 79 8.69 20.09 51.17
CA SER A 79 7.43 20.22 50.43
C SER A 79 6.36 20.98 51.22
N LEU A 80 5.24 21.28 50.57
CA LEU A 80 4.09 21.93 51.19
C LEU A 80 2.81 21.16 50.87
N SER A 81 1.98 20.86 51.87
CA SER A 81 0.73 20.12 51.67
C SER A 81 -0.49 21.02 51.88
N ILE A 82 -1.32 21.18 50.84
CA ILE A 82 -2.55 21.99 50.88
C ILE A 82 -3.74 21.14 50.43
N SER A 83 -4.86 21.29 51.13
CA SER A 83 -6.14 20.67 50.75
C SER A 83 -6.81 21.47 49.61
N VAL A 84 -7.16 20.78 48.52
CA VAL A 84 -7.81 21.33 47.32
C VAL A 84 -9.12 20.59 47.08
N GLN A 85 -10.18 21.33 46.74
CA GLN A 85 -11.48 20.73 46.40
C GLN A 85 -11.34 19.85 45.15
N ARG A 86 -11.90 18.63 45.17
CA ARG A 86 -11.88 17.74 44.00
C ARG A 86 -12.57 18.36 42.80
N THR A 87 -13.62 19.16 43.03
CA THR A 87 -14.31 19.90 41.96
C THR A 87 -13.39 20.88 41.23
N ASN A 88 -12.45 21.53 41.94
CA ASN A 88 -11.46 22.42 41.31
C ASN A 88 -10.45 21.60 40.50
N LEU A 89 -10.01 20.45 41.03
CA LEU A 89 -9.14 19.55 40.28
C LEU A 89 -9.82 19.05 38.98
N ASN A 90 -11.09 18.64 39.06
CA ASN A 90 -11.87 18.22 37.89
C ASN A 90 -12.01 19.34 36.85
N TYR A 91 -12.24 20.58 37.31
CA TYR A 91 -12.33 21.74 36.44
C TYR A 91 -11.00 22.01 35.72
N LEU A 92 -9.89 21.96 36.46
CA LEU A 92 -8.55 22.12 35.92
C LEU A 92 -8.17 20.97 34.96
N LEU A 93 -8.57 19.73 35.24
CA LEU A 93 -8.32 18.56 34.37
C LEU A 93 -8.98 18.67 32.99
N ALA A 94 -10.07 19.45 32.88
CA ALA A 94 -10.73 19.70 31.60
C ALA A 94 -9.91 20.64 30.69
N GLN A 95 -8.88 21.30 31.23
CA GLN A 95 -8.09 22.33 30.57
C GLN A 95 -6.61 21.90 30.57
N PRO A 96 -6.03 21.52 29.42
CA PRO A 96 -4.66 21.01 29.35
C PRO A 96 -3.63 21.95 29.98
N TYR A 97 -2.62 21.38 30.65
CA TYR A 97 -1.50 22.11 31.25
C TYR A 97 -1.91 23.07 32.38
N SER A 98 -3.09 22.88 32.97
CA SER A 98 -3.54 23.69 34.09
C SER A 98 -2.75 23.36 35.36
N VAL A 99 -2.54 24.38 36.20
CA VAL A 99 -1.61 24.26 37.33
C VAL A 99 -2.20 24.76 38.63
N LEU A 100 -1.76 24.14 39.72
CA LEU A 100 -1.98 24.59 41.07
C LEU A 100 -0.72 25.35 41.52
N VAL A 101 -0.92 26.53 42.10
CA VAL A 101 0.17 27.37 42.60
C VAL A 101 -0.07 27.67 44.08
N ALA A 102 0.93 27.37 44.91
CA ALA A 102 0.89 27.58 46.34
C ALA A 102 1.86 28.69 46.76
N TYR A 103 1.33 29.74 47.39
CA TYR A 103 2.10 30.81 48.03
C TYR A 103 2.38 30.45 49.49
N HIS A 104 3.66 30.35 49.84
CA HIS A 104 4.11 30.10 51.20
C HIS A 104 4.50 31.43 51.86
N LEU A 105 3.67 31.90 52.80
CA LEU A 105 3.83 33.22 53.42
C LEU A 105 5.18 33.40 54.14
N PRO A 106 5.69 32.42 54.94
CA PRO A 106 6.93 32.60 55.68
C PRO A 106 8.18 32.84 54.82
N THR A 107 8.23 32.26 53.61
CA THR A 107 9.37 32.40 52.69
C THR A 107 9.08 33.31 51.51
N THR A 108 7.86 33.83 51.39
CA THR A 108 7.40 34.64 50.24
C THR A 108 7.58 33.95 48.89
N SER A 109 7.64 32.61 48.86
CA SER A 109 7.91 31.83 47.65
C SER A 109 6.65 31.23 47.06
N LEU A 110 6.61 31.10 45.74
CA LEU A 110 5.59 30.35 45.02
C LEU A 110 6.07 28.94 44.71
N ARG A 111 5.18 27.97 44.84
CA ARG A 111 5.40 26.57 44.49
C ARG A 111 4.35 26.11 43.51
N ILE A 112 4.66 25.13 42.68
CA ILE A 112 3.80 24.67 41.59
C ILE A 112 3.59 23.16 41.65
N ALA A 113 2.39 22.73 41.26
CA ALA A 113 2.07 21.35 40.95
C ALA A 113 1.19 21.33 39.69
N SER A 114 1.57 20.59 38.66
CA SER A 114 0.67 20.30 37.53
C SER A 114 -0.45 19.39 37.98
N VAL A 115 -1.64 19.65 37.45
CA VAL A 115 -2.85 18.92 37.81
C VAL A 115 -2.74 17.45 37.41
N GLU A 116 -2.06 17.17 36.31
CA GLU A 116 -1.74 15.83 35.83
C GLU A 116 -0.77 15.10 36.75
N SER A 117 0.24 15.78 37.31
CA SER A 117 1.15 15.18 38.30
C SER A 117 0.41 14.83 39.60
N VAL A 118 -0.54 15.66 40.02
CA VAL A 118 -1.41 15.37 41.16
C VAL A 118 -2.24 14.12 40.88
N LEU A 119 -2.89 14.04 39.72
CA LEU A 119 -3.71 12.88 39.36
C LEU A 119 -2.88 11.58 39.32
N ARG A 120 -1.72 11.60 38.66
CA ARG A 120 -0.82 10.44 38.57
C ARG A 120 -0.36 9.95 39.94
N HIS A 121 -0.10 10.86 40.88
CA HIS A 121 0.25 10.48 42.25
C HIS A 121 -0.88 9.67 42.91
N TYR A 122 -2.13 10.14 42.82
CA TYR A 122 -3.27 9.41 43.38
C TYR A 122 -3.55 8.08 42.68
N GLU A 123 -3.38 8.02 41.36
CA GLU A 123 -3.51 6.77 40.58
C GLU A 123 -2.43 5.75 40.95
N HIS A 124 -1.18 6.19 41.10
CA HIS A 124 -0.04 5.34 41.45
C HIS A 124 -0.18 4.76 42.86
N GLU A 125 -0.58 5.58 43.82
CA GLU A 125 -0.83 5.16 45.21
C GLU A 125 -2.12 4.33 45.36
N ARG A 126 -2.85 4.06 44.26
CA ARG A 126 -4.15 3.38 44.23
C ARG A 126 -5.16 4.00 45.20
N LEU A 127 -5.05 5.30 45.42
CA LEU A 127 -5.95 6.03 46.31
C LEU A 127 -7.25 6.29 45.55
N ASN A 128 -8.39 5.97 46.19
CA ASN A 128 -9.71 6.19 45.60
C ASN A 128 -10.07 7.68 45.67
N TRP A 129 -9.46 8.49 44.80
CA TRP A 129 -9.58 9.95 44.80
C TRP A 129 -10.96 10.42 44.30
N THR A 130 -11.65 9.59 43.50
CA THR A 130 -12.96 9.89 42.91
C THR A 130 -14.09 9.95 43.93
N GLU A 131 -13.90 9.39 45.13
CA GLU A 131 -14.87 9.42 46.23
C GLU A 131 -14.59 10.54 47.25
N GLN A 132 -13.47 11.25 47.14
CA GLN A 132 -13.06 12.28 48.11
C GLN A 132 -13.65 13.65 47.77
N GLU A 133 -14.07 14.41 48.78
CA GLU A 133 -14.49 15.82 48.58
C GLU A 133 -13.27 16.73 48.36
N THR A 134 -12.19 16.50 49.11
CA THR A 134 -10.94 17.25 49.01
C THR A 134 -9.75 16.33 48.88
N LEU A 135 -8.75 16.78 48.12
CA LEU A 135 -7.50 16.07 47.89
C LEU A 135 -6.36 16.87 48.53
N THR A 136 -5.46 16.18 49.23
CA THR A 136 -4.21 16.80 49.69
C THR A 136 -3.22 16.82 48.53
N VAL A 137 -2.81 18.02 48.13
CA VAL A 137 -1.83 18.25 47.07
C VAL A 137 -0.48 18.59 47.70
N SER A 138 0.57 17.89 47.29
CA SER A 138 1.95 18.17 47.67
C SER A 138 2.63 19.07 46.64
N PHE A 139 3.19 20.18 47.11
CA PHE A 139 3.92 21.17 46.32
C PHE A 139 5.41 21.07 46.65
N ALA A 140 6.11 20.14 45.99
CA ALA A 140 7.55 19.95 46.19
C ALA A 140 8.40 20.99 45.44
N LYS A 141 7.92 21.49 44.30
CA LYS A 141 8.70 22.33 43.38
C LYS A 141 8.46 23.82 43.59
N THR A 142 9.53 24.60 43.65
CA THR A 142 9.46 26.07 43.56
C THR A 142 9.11 26.49 42.13
N LEU A 143 8.22 27.47 41.98
CA LEU A 143 7.87 28.04 40.69
C LEU A 143 8.94 29.06 40.27
N THR A 144 9.64 28.78 39.17
CA THR A 144 10.72 29.62 38.62
C THR A 144 10.38 30.14 37.22
N LEU A 145 11.18 31.07 36.70
CA LEU A 145 11.04 31.56 35.33
C LEU A 145 11.25 30.44 34.30
N ASP A 146 12.21 29.54 34.53
CA ASP A 146 12.46 28.39 33.66
C ASP A 146 11.27 27.42 33.63
N GLN A 147 10.61 27.21 34.77
CA GLN A 147 9.38 26.40 34.83
C GLN A 147 8.23 27.06 34.07
N LEU A 148 8.09 28.38 34.15
CA LEU A 148 7.11 29.11 33.33
C LEU A 148 7.45 29.03 31.84
N LYS A 149 8.73 29.12 31.46
CA LYS A 149 9.18 28.93 30.07
C LYS A 149 8.80 27.54 29.55
N ALA A 150 9.13 26.49 30.30
CA ALA A 150 8.82 25.10 29.93
C ALA A 150 7.31 24.88 29.81
N LEU A 151 6.53 25.38 30.78
CA LEU A 151 5.07 25.29 30.77
C LEU A 151 4.45 26.01 29.57
N ALA A 152 4.93 27.21 29.24
CA ALA A 152 4.51 27.95 28.05
C ALA A 152 4.84 27.20 26.75
N GLY A 153 6.02 26.59 26.69
CA GLY A 153 6.45 25.74 25.57
C GLY A 153 5.56 24.52 25.37
N LEU A 154 5.30 23.77 26.45
CA LEU A 154 4.38 22.62 26.47
C LEU A 154 2.98 23.01 25.99
N ALA A 155 2.42 24.07 26.55
CA ALA A 155 1.10 24.54 26.19
C ALA A 155 0.99 24.95 24.72
N ARG A 156 1.96 25.74 24.23
CA ARG A 156 2.00 26.20 22.84
C ARG A 156 2.15 25.04 21.86
N SER A 157 3.08 24.12 22.13
CA SER A 157 3.33 22.96 21.27
C SER A 157 2.15 21.99 21.27
N GLY A 158 1.54 21.72 22.43
CA GLY A 158 0.32 20.92 22.56
C GLY A 158 -0.87 21.51 21.80
N ALA A 159 -1.11 22.81 21.96
CA ALA A 159 -2.17 23.52 21.24
C ALA A 159 -1.96 23.51 19.72
N ARG A 160 -0.72 23.69 19.27
CA ARG A 160 -0.34 23.59 17.84
C ARG A 160 -0.59 22.18 17.31
N ALA A 161 -0.13 21.14 18.01
CA ALA A 161 -0.37 19.74 17.61
C ALA A 161 -1.86 19.39 17.55
N ALA A 162 -2.67 19.90 18.49
CA ALA A 162 -4.12 19.72 18.47
C ALA A 162 -4.81 20.49 17.33
N ARG A 163 -4.30 21.66 16.96
CA ARG A 163 -4.78 22.42 15.79
C ARG A 163 -4.44 21.69 14.49
N ASP A 164 -3.19 21.27 14.33
CA ASP A 164 -2.70 20.68 13.08
C ASP A 164 -3.43 19.35 12.78
N ARG A 165 -3.65 18.50 13.80
CA ARG A 165 -4.52 17.32 13.68
C ARG A 165 -5.95 17.64 13.21
N ARG A 166 -6.56 18.71 13.72
CA ARG A 166 -7.90 19.14 13.31
C ARG A 166 -7.91 19.63 11.86
N ILE A 167 -6.88 20.36 11.45
CA ILE A 167 -6.75 20.82 10.05
C ILE A 167 -6.63 19.62 9.11
N ASP A 168 -5.81 18.63 9.44
CA ASP A 168 -5.64 17.42 8.62
C ASP A 168 -6.95 16.65 8.49
N GLN A 169 -7.70 16.49 9.58
CA GLN A 169 -9.01 15.85 9.56
C GLN A 169 -10.03 16.59 8.66
N ILE A 170 -10.06 17.92 8.71
CA ILE A 170 -11.00 18.74 7.92
C ILE A 170 -10.64 18.73 6.43
N ARG A 171 -9.35 18.68 6.08
CA ARG A 171 -8.89 18.74 4.69
C ARG A 171 -8.98 17.40 3.95
N THR A 172 -9.30 16.32 4.66
CA THR A 172 -9.28 14.96 4.11
C THR A 172 -10.63 14.59 3.50
N ALA A 173 -10.60 13.89 2.37
CA ALA A 173 -11.80 13.37 1.74
C ALA A 173 -12.55 12.41 2.69
N ALA A 174 -13.89 12.41 2.65
CA ALA A 174 -14.69 11.60 3.56
C ALA A 174 -14.37 10.09 3.49
N SER A 175 -13.97 9.60 2.31
CA SER A 175 -13.52 8.23 2.09
C SER A 175 -12.23 7.86 2.84
N ASP A 176 -11.35 8.84 3.06
CA ASP A 176 -10.03 8.63 3.70
C ASP A 176 -10.03 8.97 5.20
N LEU A 177 -11.09 9.62 5.69
CA LEU A 177 -11.19 10.05 7.08
C LEU A 177 -11.06 8.88 8.10
N PRO A 178 -11.69 7.70 7.90
CA PRO A 178 -11.49 6.58 8.82
C PRO A 178 -10.03 6.16 8.94
N ARG A 179 -9.30 6.12 7.82
CA ARG A 179 -7.87 5.78 7.79
C ARG A 179 -7.05 6.81 8.57
N ILE A 180 -7.30 8.10 8.36
CA ILE A 180 -6.55 9.16 9.07
C ILE A 180 -6.83 9.13 10.57
N VAL A 181 -8.08 8.93 10.98
CA VAL A 181 -8.42 8.82 12.41
C VAL A 181 -7.77 7.60 13.05
N GLN A 182 -7.73 6.45 12.35
CA GLN A 182 -7.08 5.24 12.84
C GLN A 182 -5.54 5.34 12.87
N CYS A 183 -4.95 6.05 11.91
CA CYS A 183 -3.49 6.22 11.83
C CYS A 183 -2.97 7.40 12.66
N ALA A 184 -3.84 8.26 13.20
CA ALA A 184 -3.44 9.39 14.01
C ALA A 184 -2.82 8.89 15.34
N PRO A 185 -1.63 9.38 15.73
CA PRO A 185 -1.06 9.00 17.01
C PRO A 185 -1.98 9.46 18.15
N PRO A 186 -2.11 8.64 19.21
CA PRO A 186 -2.88 9.04 20.37
C PRO A 186 -2.27 10.31 20.98
N PRO A 187 -3.09 11.26 21.47
CA PRO A 187 -2.56 12.40 22.21
C PRO A 187 -1.83 11.88 23.44
N ILE A 188 -0.55 12.22 23.56
CA ILE A 188 0.24 11.93 24.76
C ILE A 188 0.46 13.20 25.57
N HIS A 189 0.50 13.04 26.88
CA HIS A 189 0.81 14.13 27.81
C HIS A 189 2.26 14.01 28.28
N VAL A 190 3.12 14.89 27.77
CA VAL A 190 4.51 15.00 28.20
C VAL A 190 4.55 15.61 29.62
N PRO A 191 5.19 14.94 30.59
CA PRO A 191 5.38 15.49 31.94
C PRO A 191 6.12 16.84 31.89
N ASP A 192 5.77 17.75 32.79
CA ASP A 192 6.47 19.02 33.01
C ASP A 192 7.79 18.84 33.79
N ASP A 193 7.94 17.72 34.48
CA ASP A 193 9.18 17.31 35.14
C ASP A 193 10.18 16.71 34.14
N PRO A 194 11.42 17.23 34.03
CA PRO A 194 12.42 16.69 33.11
C PRO A 194 12.79 15.22 33.35
N ALA A 195 12.89 14.77 34.61
CA ALA A 195 13.26 13.39 34.90
C ALA A 195 12.13 12.43 34.52
N LEU A 196 10.88 12.76 34.86
CA LEU A 196 9.71 11.98 34.43
C LEU A 196 9.51 12.04 32.91
N ALA A 197 9.78 13.18 32.27
CA ALA A 197 9.69 13.32 30.82
C ALA A 197 10.72 12.45 30.10
N SER A 198 11.97 12.43 30.58
CA SER A 198 13.02 11.56 30.06
C SER A 198 12.67 10.08 30.25
N GLN A 199 12.21 9.68 31.44
CA GLN A 199 11.76 8.30 31.69
C GLN A 199 10.59 7.91 30.77
N PHE A 200 9.61 8.80 30.61
CA PHE A 200 8.46 8.57 29.74
C PHE A 200 8.87 8.46 28.26
N LEU A 201 9.80 9.30 27.81
CA LEU A 201 10.34 9.26 26.46
C LEU A 201 11.05 7.92 26.19
N ASN A 202 11.89 7.45 27.11
CA ASN A 202 12.56 6.15 26.99
C ASN A 202 11.55 5.00 26.92
N GLN A 203 10.51 5.01 27.76
CA GLN A 203 9.44 4.00 27.71
C GLN A 203 8.68 4.00 26.37
N LEU A 204 8.45 5.17 25.77
CA LEU A 204 7.83 5.26 24.44
C LEU A 204 8.75 4.68 23.37
N TYR A 205 10.05 4.99 23.44
CA TYR A 205 11.04 4.53 22.46
C TYR A 205 11.22 3.00 22.52
N GLU A 206 11.34 2.43 23.72
CA GLU A 206 11.41 0.97 23.93
C GLU A 206 10.16 0.23 23.41
N ARG A 207 9.01 0.90 23.33
CA ARG A 207 7.77 0.35 22.76
C ARG A 207 7.64 0.58 21.25
N GLY A 208 8.63 1.17 20.59
CA GLY A 208 8.60 1.52 19.17
C GLY A 208 7.56 2.60 18.83
N ALA A 209 7.22 3.48 19.76
CA ALA A 209 6.18 4.50 19.58
C ALA A 209 6.68 5.74 18.81
N ASP A 210 7.50 5.54 17.77
CA ASP A 210 8.22 6.60 17.06
C ASP A 210 7.29 7.71 16.52
N VAL A 211 6.12 7.34 15.99
CA VAL A 211 5.11 8.30 15.51
C VAL A 211 4.59 9.19 16.66
N SER A 212 4.40 8.63 17.85
CA SER A 212 3.94 9.39 19.02
C SER A 212 5.04 10.31 19.55
N ILE A 213 6.30 9.84 19.53
CA ILE A 213 7.46 10.63 19.92
C ILE A 213 7.64 11.82 18.96
N SER A 214 7.59 11.58 17.65
CA SER A 214 7.68 12.62 16.61
C SER A 214 6.56 13.66 16.76
N ALA A 215 5.32 13.22 17.01
CA ALA A 215 4.19 14.12 17.23
C ALA A 215 4.33 14.98 18.50
N ALA A 216 5.05 14.49 19.52
CA ALA A 216 5.32 15.20 20.77
C ALA A 216 6.74 15.77 20.85
N PHE A 217 7.50 15.78 19.75
CA PHE A 217 8.90 16.17 19.74
C PHE A 217 9.11 17.57 20.35
N ASP A 218 8.31 18.56 19.93
CA ASP A 218 8.40 19.94 20.42
C ASP A 218 7.98 20.05 21.90
N GLN A 219 7.10 19.16 22.38
CA GLN A 219 6.73 19.10 23.80
C GLN A 219 7.89 18.56 24.64
N PHE A 220 8.55 17.48 24.19
CA PHE A 220 9.75 16.96 24.85
C PHE A 220 10.89 17.99 24.82
N ALA A 221 11.12 18.65 23.68
CA ALA A 221 12.12 19.70 23.55
C ALA A 221 11.87 20.85 24.53
N SER A 222 10.60 21.24 24.76
CA SER A 222 10.24 22.31 25.70
C SER A 222 10.59 22.01 27.17
N VAL A 223 10.74 20.74 27.54
CA VAL A 223 11.01 20.30 28.92
C VAL A 223 12.46 19.86 29.10
N LEU A 224 13.00 19.15 28.11
CA LEU A 224 14.34 18.56 28.13
C LEU A 224 15.42 19.50 27.60
N GLU A 225 15.08 20.76 27.29
CA GLU A 225 15.98 21.81 26.73
C GLU A 225 17.29 22.04 27.52
N ALA A 226 17.45 21.46 28.71
CA ALA A 226 18.64 21.50 29.56
C ALA A 226 19.52 20.22 29.52
N ASP A 227 19.06 19.14 28.89
CA ASP A 227 19.77 17.86 28.79
C ASP A 227 19.76 17.37 27.33
N GLU A 228 20.79 17.75 26.58
CA GLU A 228 20.99 17.30 25.19
C GLU A 228 21.08 15.76 25.10
N ASP A 229 21.45 15.06 26.19
CA ASP A 229 21.46 13.61 26.20
C ASP A 229 20.05 13.01 26.26
N ALA A 230 19.17 13.59 27.06
CA ALA A 230 17.79 13.15 27.23
C ALA A 230 16.95 13.23 25.94
N MET A 231 17.30 14.12 25.00
CA MET A 231 16.62 14.21 23.70
C MET A 231 17.04 13.15 22.68
N GLY A 232 18.04 12.30 22.97
CA GLY A 232 18.52 11.24 22.08
C GLY A 232 17.40 10.38 21.45
N PRO A 233 16.45 9.83 22.23
CA PRO A 233 15.36 9.02 21.69
C PRO A 233 14.42 9.79 20.74
N CYS A 234 14.23 11.10 20.93
CA CYS A 234 13.46 11.92 20.00
C CYS A 234 14.11 11.95 18.61
N TYR A 235 15.43 12.14 18.55
CA TYR A 235 16.16 12.12 17.29
C TYR A 235 16.20 10.72 16.66
N MET A 236 16.38 9.67 17.46
CA MET A 236 16.35 8.29 16.96
C MET A 236 14.98 7.90 16.40
N ALA A 237 13.88 8.33 17.04
CA ALA A 237 12.53 8.12 16.52
C ALA A 237 12.33 8.79 15.15
N GLU A 238 12.82 10.03 14.97
CA GLU A 238 12.77 10.72 13.68
C GLU A 238 13.62 9.99 12.61
N ILE A 239 14.79 9.48 12.99
CA ILE A 239 15.65 8.67 12.11
C ILE A 239 14.93 7.37 11.69
N ASN A 240 14.31 6.65 12.63
CA ASN A 240 13.56 5.42 12.35
C ASN A 240 12.40 5.70 11.39
N LEU A 241 11.63 6.77 11.63
CA LEU A 241 10.57 7.20 10.72
C LEU A 241 11.12 7.58 9.34
N GLY A 242 12.28 8.24 9.29
CA GLY A 242 12.96 8.60 8.05
C GLY A 242 13.42 7.37 7.25
N MET A 243 14.02 6.38 7.92
CA MET A 243 14.39 5.09 7.32
C MET A 243 13.17 4.33 6.77
N ALA A 244 12.01 4.48 7.41
CA ALA A 244 10.74 3.94 6.93
C ALA A 244 10.05 4.80 5.84
N GLY A 245 10.64 5.93 5.42
CA GLY A 245 10.04 6.87 4.45
C GLY A 245 8.79 7.60 4.98
N ARG A 246 8.65 7.72 6.30
CA ARG A 246 7.46 8.25 6.99
C ARG A 246 7.70 9.55 7.76
N SER A 247 8.96 9.97 7.95
CA SER A 247 9.25 11.25 8.63
C SER A 247 8.79 12.42 7.76
N GLN A 248 8.22 13.43 8.41
CA GLN A 248 7.82 14.70 7.79
C GLN A 248 8.79 15.84 8.13
N PHE A 249 9.84 15.55 8.92
CA PHE A 249 10.70 16.54 9.55
C PHE A 249 12.19 16.22 9.30
N PRO A 250 12.68 16.29 8.05
CA PRO A 250 14.08 16.02 7.73
C PRO A 250 15.05 16.94 8.50
N GLU A 251 14.62 18.14 8.88
CA GLU A 251 15.41 19.05 9.72
C GLU A 251 15.67 18.49 11.13
N ARG A 252 14.76 17.70 11.69
CA ARG A 252 14.96 17.04 13.00
C ARG A 252 15.99 15.92 12.90
N ILE A 253 16.00 15.19 11.79
CA ILE A 253 17.02 14.18 11.49
C ILE A 253 18.40 14.86 11.38
N GLY A 254 18.49 15.98 10.66
CA GLY A 254 19.73 16.77 10.55
C GLY A 254 20.22 17.32 11.91
N ALA A 255 19.32 17.78 12.77
CA ALA A 255 19.65 18.19 14.13
C ALA A 255 20.18 17.00 14.96
N GLY A 256 19.58 15.82 14.80
CA GLY A 256 20.05 14.58 15.41
C GLY A 256 21.48 14.21 15.01
N ILE A 257 21.82 14.32 13.72
CA ILE A 257 23.20 14.09 13.23
C ILE A 257 24.19 14.99 13.97
N THR A 258 23.89 16.28 14.05
CA THR A 258 24.75 17.26 14.74
C THR A 258 24.96 16.87 16.20
N GLN A 259 23.89 16.46 16.89
CA GLN A 259 23.97 16.05 18.29
C GLN A 259 24.78 14.76 18.48
N PHE A 260 24.56 13.73 17.66
CA PHE A 260 25.32 12.49 17.77
C PHE A 260 26.79 12.65 17.39
N GLN A 261 27.12 13.54 16.42
CA GLN A 261 28.50 13.90 16.10
C GLN A 261 29.19 14.62 17.27
N LYS A 262 28.49 15.49 17.99
CA LYS A 262 29.02 16.12 19.21
C LYS A 262 29.35 15.06 20.25
N LYS A 263 28.42 14.14 20.53
CA LYS A 263 28.62 13.04 21.50
C LYS A 263 29.80 12.12 21.17
N LEU A 264 30.11 11.94 19.90
CA LEU A 264 31.26 11.16 19.45
C LEU A 264 32.59 11.74 19.98
N THR A 265 32.67 13.07 20.12
CA THR A 265 33.87 13.76 20.63
C THR A 265 34.00 13.73 22.16
N GLU A 266 32.92 13.43 22.88
CA GLU A 266 32.89 13.41 24.34
C GLU A 266 33.37 12.08 24.94
N GLY A 267 33.42 11.00 24.14
CA GLY A 267 33.93 9.69 24.56
C GLY A 267 33.09 8.96 25.62
N ARG A 268 31.86 9.42 25.88
CA ARG A 268 30.93 8.83 26.88
C ARG A 268 30.17 7.61 26.35
N TYR A 269 30.10 7.46 25.03
CA TYR A 269 29.35 6.43 24.33
C TYR A 269 30.28 5.61 23.43
N GLN A 270 29.89 4.38 23.14
CA GLN A 270 30.58 3.54 22.17
C GLN A 270 30.51 4.20 20.79
N ALA A 271 31.68 4.37 20.15
CA ALA A 271 31.80 5.09 18.88
C ALA A 271 31.03 4.38 17.77
N GLY A 272 31.13 3.06 17.67
CA GLY A 272 30.44 2.26 16.66
C GLY A 272 28.92 2.43 16.68
N SER A 273 28.29 2.45 17.87
CA SER A 273 26.84 2.68 17.99
C SER A 273 26.44 4.06 17.48
N LEU A 274 27.21 5.11 17.81
CA LEU A 274 26.94 6.46 17.32
C LEU A 274 27.12 6.56 15.81
N TYR A 275 28.19 5.98 15.26
CA TYR A 275 28.40 5.93 13.82
C TYR A 275 27.28 5.20 13.08
N TYR A 276 26.78 4.09 13.64
CA TYR A 276 25.64 3.37 13.09
C TYR A 276 24.37 4.24 13.08
N THR A 277 24.05 4.92 14.19
CA THR A 277 22.90 5.84 14.26
C THR A 277 23.04 7.02 13.29
N ILE A 278 24.23 7.60 13.16
CA ILE A 278 24.52 8.68 12.20
C ILE A 278 24.37 8.18 10.76
N GLY A 279 24.83 6.96 10.47
CA GLY A 279 24.64 6.31 9.17
C GLY A 279 23.16 6.14 8.81
N ASN A 280 22.35 5.66 9.76
CA ASN A 280 20.89 5.57 9.59
C ASN A 280 20.28 6.94 9.31
N ALA A 281 20.74 8.00 9.99
CA ALA A 281 20.25 9.36 9.78
C ALA A 281 20.58 9.90 8.38
N PHE A 282 21.82 9.70 7.90
CA PHE A 282 22.18 10.12 6.55
C PHE A 282 21.44 9.32 5.48
N SER A 283 21.26 8.02 5.68
CA SER A 283 20.50 7.16 4.77
C SER A 283 19.02 7.57 4.72
N ALA A 284 18.42 7.91 5.86
CA ALA A 284 17.07 8.47 5.94
C ALA A 284 16.91 9.79 5.16
N LEU A 285 17.98 10.58 5.04
CA LEU A 285 18.03 11.81 4.24
C LEU A 285 18.40 11.57 2.77
N GLY A 286 18.64 10.31 2.36
CA GLY A 286 19.09 9.94 1.01
C GLY A 286 20.55 10.29 0.71
N ASN A 287 21.35 10.66 1.72
CA ASN A 287 22.78 10.92 1.55
C ASN A 287 23.60 9.65 1.76
N GLU A 288 23.61 8.78 0.75
CA GLU A 288 24.22 7.45 0.84
C GLU A 288 25.75 7.46 0.92
N ILE A 289 26.40 8.54 0.47
CA ILE A 289 27.86 8.68 0.57
C ILE A 289 28.26 8.79 2.05
N GLU A 290 27.63 9.70 2.79
CA GLU A 290 27.91 9.88 4.22
C GLU A 290 27.38 8.71 5.07
N ALA A 291 26.24 8.12 4.67
CA ALA A 291 25.72 6.92 5.31
C ALA A 291 26.72 5.77 5.25
N LYS A 292 27.22 5.47 4.03
CA LYS A 292 28.25 4.44 3.81
C LYS A 292 29.48 4.68 4.68
N LEU A 293 30.03 5.90 4.67
CA LEU A 293 31.23 6.23 5.46
C LEU A 293 30.99 6.00 6.96
N SER A 294 29.82 6.38 7.45
CA SER A 294 29.44 6.19 8.86
C SER A 294 29.27 4.71 9.19
N TYR A 295 28.62 3.92 8.34
CA TYR A 295 28.51 2.47 8.54
C TYR A 295 29.85 1.75 8.46
N GLN A 296 30.77 2.18 7.59
CA GLN A 296 32.13 1.63 7.54
C GLN A 296 32.91 1.94 8.83
N ALA A 297 32.75 3.15 9.39
CA ALA A 297 33.32 3.50 10.68
C ALA A 297 32.72 2.64 11.81
N ALA A 298 31.40 2.39 11.80
CA ALA A 298 30.75 1.50 12.75
C ALA A 298 31.24 0.05 12.62
N ALA A 299 31.36 -0.47 11.40
CA ALA A 299 31.86 -1.81 11.13
C ALA A 299 33.35 -1.99 11.49
N GLY A 300 34.12 -0.90 11.59
CA GLY A 300 35.51 -0.91 12.06
C GLY A 300 35.65 -0.97 13.58
N ASP A 301 34.58 -0.75 14.35
CA ASP A 301 34.58 -0.84 15.81
C ASP A 301 34.33 -2.30 16.24
N MET A 302 35.38 -2.95 16.74
CA MET A 302 35.35 -4.36 17.14
C MET A 302 34.37 -4.64 18.28
N ASP A 303 34.22 -3.72 19.23
CA ASP A 303 33.30 -3.92 20.35
C ASP A 303 31.85 -3.80 19.88
N PHE A 304 31.58 -2.95 18.88
CA PHE A 304 30.24 -2.81 18.30
C PHE A 304 29.87 -4.05 17.47
N MET A 305 30.83 -4.55 16.69
CA MET A 305 30.66 -5.75 15.86
C MET A 305 30.65 -7.05 16.67
N ALA A 306 30.95 -7.01 17.97
CA ALA A 306 30.89 -8.18 18.85
C ALA A 306 29.45 -8.65 19.14
N ASP A 307 28.45 -7.77 18.99
CA ASP A 307 27.03 -8.15 19.04
C ASP A 307 26.56 -8.61 17.64
N PRO A 308 26.25 -9.91 17.44
CA PRO A 308 25.86 -10.43 16.13
C PRO A 308 24.60 -9.77 15.55
N ALA A 309 23.64 -9.38 16.38
CA ALA A 309 22.41 -8.77 15.91
C ALA A 309 22.68 -7.36 15.37
N MET A 310 23.49 -6.57 16.09
CA MET A 310 23.91 -5.24 15.64
C MET A 310 24.84 -5.29 14.44
N ALA A 311 25.79 -6.24 14.42
CA ALA A 311 26.68 -6.48 13.30
C ALA A 311 25.88 -6.81 12.02
N ALA A 312 24.89 -7.70 12.11
CA ALA A 312 24.03 -8.05 10.99
C ALA A 312 23.28 -6.83 10.43
N GLN A 313 22.69 -6.02 11.30
CA GLN A 313 21.96 -4.81 10.90
C GLN A 313 22.89 -3.75 10.28
N CYS A 314 24.10 -3.58 10.82
CA CYS A 314 25.10 -2.67 10.26
C CYS A 314 25.55 -3.11 8.87
N LEU A 315 25.90 -4.38 8.69
CA LEU A 315 26.31 -4.93 7.39
C LEU A 315 25.18 -4.84 6.37
N LYS A 316 23.93 -5.13 6.76
CA LYS A 316 22.76 -4.97 5.89
C LYS A 316 22.57 -3.52 5.46
N ASN A 317 22.63 -2.56 6.39
CA ASN A 317 22.45 -1.14 6.05
C ASN A 317 23.61 -0.61 5.19
N LEU A 318 24.85 -1.04 5.46
CA LEU A 318 26.01 -0.74 4.62
C LEU A 318 25.81 -1.28 3.19
N GLY A 319 25.33 -2.51 3.05
CA GLY A 319 24.99 -3.11 1.77
C GLY A 319 23.95 -2.30 1.01
N SER A 320 22.90 -1.84 1.69
CA SER A 320 21.88 -0.96 1.07
C SER A 320 22.43 0.38 0.59
N SER A 321 23.38 0.98 1.31
CA SER A 321 24.05 2.18 0.82
C SER A 321 24.92 1.90 -0.40
N PHE A 322 25.67 0.80 -0.44
CA PHE A 322 26.42 0.40 -1.64
C PHE A 322 25.50 0.14 -2.84
N GLU A 323 24.37 -0.56 -2.64
CA GLU A 323 23.39 -0.83 -3.70
C GLU A 323 22.84 0.47 -4.30
N ARG A 324 22.45 1.45 -3.47
CA ARG A 324 21.95 2.76 -3.93
C ARG A 324 23.02 3.59 -4.64
N LEU A 325 24.29 3.37 -4.33
CA LEU A 325 25.43 3.99 -5.02
C LEU A 325 25.81 3.27 -6.33
N GLY A 326 25.22 2.10 -6.60
CA GLY A 326 25.47 1.29 -7.79
C GLY A 326 26.58 0.23 -7.65
N ASP A 327 27.17 0.10 -6.45
CA ASP A 327 28.22 -0.88 -6.14
C ASP A 327 27.61 -2.24 -5.75
N GLU A 328 26.87 -2.85 -6.69
CA GLU A 328 26.00 -4.01 -6.45
C GLU A 328 26.76 -5.27 -5.96
N GLU A 329 28.00 -5.48 -6.41
CA GLU A 329 28.83 -6.63 -5.97
C GLU A 329 29.18 -6.54 -4.48
N ILE A 330 29.61 -5.36 -4.02
CA ILE A 330 29.97 -5.12 -2.62
C ILE A 330 28.72 -5.18 -1.73
N ALA A 331 27.58 -4.68 -2.23
CA ALA A 331 26.31 -4.77 -1.53
C ALA A 331 25.95 -6.24 -1.20
N VAL A 332 26.11 -7.14 -2.17
CA VAL A 332 25.86 -8.58 -2.01
C VAL A 332 26.79 -9.23 -1.00
N GLU A 333 28.08 -8.86 -0.99
CA GLU A 333 29.02 -9.33 0.03
C GLU A 333 28.60 -8.87 1.43
N CYS A 334 28.17 -7.61 1.56
CA CYS A 334 27.64 -7.08 2.82
C CYS A 334 26.37 -7.82 3.27
N TYR A 335 25.43 -8.09 2.37
CA TYR A 335 24.22 -8.86 2.69
C TYR A 335 24.53 -10.30 3.09
N ARG A 336 25.51 -10.95 2.45
CA ARG A 336 25.97 -12.29 2.87
C ARG A 336 26.64 -12.25 4.23
N GLY A 337 27.51 -11.29 4.49
CA GLY A 337 28.11 -11.08 5.81
C GLY A 337 27.05 -10.82 6.89
N ALA A 338 25.98 -10.09 6.57
CA ALA A 338 24.85 -9.93 7.48
C ALA A 338 24.16 -11.27 7.81
N LEU A 339 24.00 -12.15 6.82
CA LEU A 339 23.44 -13.50 7.01
C LEU A 339 24.40 -14.48 7.72
N GLU A 340 25.72 -14.24 7.67
CA GLU A 340 26.68 -14.99 8.50
C GLU A 340 26.53 -14.64 9.98
N MET A 341 26.19 -13.38 10.29
CA MET A 341 25.93 -12.93 11.66
C MET A 341 24.54 -13.31 12.16
N ASN A 342 23.52 -13.21 11.30
CA ASN A 342 22.15 -13.63 11.57
C ASN A 342 21.53 -14.25 10.32
N SER A 343 21.47 -15.58 10.29
CA SER A 343 20.99 -16.35 9.13
C SER A 343 19.52 -16.17 8.79
N GLU A 344 18.71 -15.62 9.70
CA GLU A 344 17.27 -15.45 9.52
C GLU A 344 16.88 -14.00 9.19
N LEU A 345 17.85 -13.10 8.99
CA LEU A 345 17.61 -11.67 8.79
C LEU A 345 16.76 -11.39 7.52
N PRO A 346 15.47 -11.00 7.66
CA PRO A 346 14.55 -10.89 6.53
C PRO A 346 14.99 -9.85 5.49
N GLU A 347 15.52 -8.71 5.91
CA GLU A 347 15.90 -7.63 5.00
C GLU A 347 17.08 -8.01 4.11
N ALA A 348 18.05 -8.77 4.64
CA ALA A 348 19.18 -9.27 3.86
C ALA A 348 18.75 -10.35 2.86
N HIS A 349 17.86 -11.26 3.27
CA HIS A 349 17.25 -12.22 2.34
C HIS A 349 16.44 -11.52 1.25
N HIS A 350 15.62 -10.52 1.59
CA HIS A 350 14.86 -9.78 0.60
C HIS A 350 15.77 -9.09 -0.42
N ALA A 351 16.85 -8.44 0.03
CA ALA A 351 17.81 -7.77 -0.85
C ALA A 351 18.54 -8.76 -1.78
N LEU A 352 19.00 -9.91 -1.26
CA LEU A 352 19.60 -10.96 -2.08
C LEU A 352 18.59 -11.58 -3.06
N GLY A 353 17.34 -11.79 -2.64
CA GLY A 353 16.26 -12.25 -3.51
C GLY A 353 16.07 -11.32 -4.71
N HIS A 354 16.03 -10.00 -4.45
CA HIS A 354 15.92 -8.98 -5.50
C HIS A 354 17.15 -8.96 -6.42
N PHE A 355 18.36 -9.07 -5.87
CA PHE A 355 19.60 -9.20 -6.65
C PHE A 355 19.56 -10.41 -7.59
N HIS A 356 19.17 -11.58 -7.08
CA HIS A 356 19.06 -12.79 -7.89
C HIS A 356 17.98 -12.65 -8.97
N HIS A 357 16.83 -12.04 -8.63
CA HIS A 357 15.73 -11.78 -9.56
C HIS A 357 16.16 -10.87 -10.72
N ARG A 358 16.80 -9.72 -10.45
CA ARG A 358 17.29 -8.78 -11.48
C ARG A 358 18.30 -9.40 -12.43
N ASN A 359 19.05 -10.39 -11.96
CA ASN A 359 20.05 -11.13 -12.73
C ASN A 359 19.48 -12.41 -13.38
N GLY A 360 18.15 -12.60 -13.39
CA GLY A 360 17.49 -13.75 -14.02
C GLY A 360 17.68 -15.09 -13.30
N ARG A 361 18.26 -15.09 -12.10
CA ARG A 361 18.51 -16.29 -11.28
C ARG A 361 17.29 -16.57 -10.39
N PHE A 362 16.16 -16.84 -11.02
CA PHE A 362 14.86 -16.90 -10.35
C PHE A 362 14.74 -17.98 -9.26
N ALA A 363 15.37 -19.14 -9.42
CA ALA A 363 15.35 -20.20 -8.41
C ALA A 363 16.00 -19.74 -7.10
N GLN A 364 17.20 -19.13 -7.18
CA GLN A 364 17.89 -18.56 -6.02
C GLN A 364 17.11 -17.39 -5.39
N ALA A 365 16.41 -16.61 -6.22
CA ALA A 365 15.55 -15.55 -5.72
C ALA A 365 14.39 -16.11 -4.88
N ILE A 366 13.75 -17.18 -5.35
CA ILE A 366 12.67 -17.87 -4.63
C ILE A 366 13.18 -18.40 -3.28
N ASP A 367 14.35 -19.05 -3.24
CA ASP A 367 14.93 -19.56 -1.98
C ASP A 367 15.02 -18.45 -0.92
N HIS A 368 15.49 -17.27 -1.31
CA HIS A 368 15.60 -16.13 -0.42
C HIS A 368 14.23 -15.53 -0.04
N TYR A 369 13.30 -15.40 -0.99
CA TYR A 369 11.94 -14.93 -0.66
C TYR A 369 11.21 -15.90 0.28
N ASP A 370 11.44 -17.20 0.15
CA ASP A 370 10.88 -18.22 1.05
C ASP A 370 11.41 -18.07 2.47
N GLN A 371 12.69 -17.72 2.67
CA GLN A 371 13.21 -17.40 4.01
C GLN A 371 12.50 -16.20 4.63
N VAL A 372 12.27 -15.13 3.86
CA VAL A 372 11.53 -13.96 4.36
C VAL A 372 10.10 -14.34 4.77
N ILE A 373 9.38 -15.08 3.92
CA ILE A 373 8.01 -15.52 4.19
C ILE A 373 7.94 -16.47 5.40
N PHE A 374 8.98 -17.28 5.61
CA PHE A 374 9.07 -18.19 6.75
C PHE A 374 9.29 -17.44 8.08
N THR A 375 10.20 -16.46 8.09
CA THR A 375 10.56 -15.71 9.31
C THR A 375 9.48 -14.68 9.69
N GLU A 376 8.94 -13.94 8.70
CA GLU A 376 7.95 -12.88 8.93
C GLU A 376 6.51 -13.41 8.81
N GLN A 377 5.77 -13.41 9.93
CA GLN A 377 4.40 -13.96 9.95
C GLN A 377 3.31 -12.90 9.70
N GLN A 378 3.65 -11.61 9.66
CA GLN A 378 2.66 -10.57 9.40
C GLN A 378 2.45 -10.36 7.90
N LEU A 379 1.26 -10.74 7.41
CA LEU A 379 0.91 -10.71 5.99
C LEU A 379 1.11 -9.34 5.30
N GLY A 380 0.90 -8.24 6.03
CA GLY A 380 1.13 -6.88 5.50
C GLY A 380 2.60 -6.58 5.23
N SER A 381 3.53 -7.19 5.97
CA SER A 381 4.98 -7.04 5.78
C SER A 381 5.49 -7.83 4.56
N ILE A 382 4.90 -9.00 4.31
CA ILE A 382 5.39 -9.96 3.29
C ILE A 382 4.67 -9.89 1.93
N SER A 383 3.59 -9.12 1.80
CA SER A 383 2.79 -9.09 0.55
C SER A 383 3.62 -8.70 -0.68
N ALA A 384 4.52 -7.73 -0.54
CA ALA A 384 5.46 -7.36 -1.61
C ALA A 384 6.41 -8.50 -1.97
N VAL A 385 6.94 -9.22 -0.97
CA VAL A 385 7.86 -10.35 -1.15
C VAL A 385 7.16 -11.52 -1.85
N ILE A 386 5.92 -11.83 -1.47
CA ILE A 386 5.10 -12.84 -2.16
C ILE A 386 4.89 -12.45 -3.64
N GLY A 387 4.66 -11.17 -3.94
CA GLY A 387 4.57 -10.65 -5.30
C GLY A 387 5.86 -10.89 -6.11
N TRP A 388 7.03 -10.63 -5.52
CA TRP A 388 8.32 -10.90 -6.16
C TRP A 388 8.59 -12.40 -6.37
N ARG A 389 8.23 -13.23 -5.39
CA ARG A 389 8.30 -14.69 -5.50
C ARG A 389 7.42 -15.21 -6.62
N LEU A 390 6.18 -14.73 -6.72
CA LEU A 390 5.26 -15.07 -7.81
C LEU A 390 5.82 -14.68 -9.18
N ASN A 391 6.39 -13.49 -9.33
CA ASN A 391 7.07 -13.09 -10.57
C ASN A 391 8.16 -14.09 -10.95
N ALA A 392 9.01 -14.48 -9.99
CA ALA A 392 10.08 -15.44 -10.23
C ALA A 392 9.54 -16.82 -10.66
N LEU A 393 8.44 -17.29 -10.06
CA LEU A 393 7.77 -18.55 -10.45
C LEU A 393 7.21 -18.47 -11.89
N PHE A 394 6.53 -17.37 -12.24
CA PHE A 394 6.04 -17.16 -13.61
C PHE A 394 7.19 -17.13 -14.61
N SER A 395 8.31 -16.49 -14.28
CA SER A 395 9.50 -16.45 -15.15
C SER A 395 10.18 -17.81 -15.34
N LEU A 396 10.06 -18.73 -14.38
CA LEU A 396 10.55 -20.12 -14.53
C LEU A 396 9.56 -21.03 -15.26
N GLY A 397 8.34 -20.58 -15.54
CA GLY A 397 7.26 -21.44 -16.06
C GLY A 397 6.61 -22.32 -14.98
N GLU A 398 6.96 -22.15 -13.71
CA GLU A 398 6.41 -22.81 -12.51
C GLU A 398 5.01 -22.28 -12.17
N THR A 399 4.15 -22.17 -13.19
CA THR A 399 2.84 -21.54 -13.14
C THR A 399 1.89 -22.19 -12.14
N ARG A 400 1.99 -23.51 -11.96
CA ARG A 400 1.19 -24.27 -10.99
C ARG A 400 1.39 -23.77 -9.55
N GLU A 401 2.64 -23.67 -9.12
CA GLU A 401 3.02 -23.17 -7.79
C GLU A 401 2.67 -21.68 -7.65
N ALA A 402 2.82 -20.91 -8.73
CA ALA A 402 2.42 -19.50 -8.76
C ALA A 402 0.92 -19.35 -8.48
N PHE A 403 0.06 -20.10 -9.19
CA PHE A 403 -1.40 -20.04 -8.99
C PHE A 403 -1.84 -20.48 -7.58
N ARG A 404 -1.17 -21.46 -6.98
CA ARG A 404 -1.41 -21.82 -5.56
C ARG A 404 -1.09 -20.65 -4.63
N SER A 405 0.00 -19.95 -4.90
CA SER A 405 0.50 -18.84 -4.08
C SER A 405 -0.30 -17.54 -4.24
N ILE A 406 -1.07 -17.37 -5.33
CA ILE A 406 -1.98 -16.22 -5.52
C ILE A 406 -3.00 -16.13 -4.37
N ASN A 407 -3.53 -17.26 -3.89
CA ASN A 407 -4.51 -17.25 -2.81
C ASN A 407 -3.96 -16.68 -1.50
N LEU A 408 -2.67 -16.92 -1.21
CA LEU A 408 -1.99 -16.35 -0.05
C LEU A 408 -1.90 -14.82 -0.17
N LEU A 409 -1.52 -14.32 -1.34
CA LEU A 409 -1.44 -12.88 -1.59
C LEU A 409 -2.83 -12.22 -1.50
N LEU A 410 -3.87 -12.87 -2.03
CA LEU A 410 -5.25 -12.36 -1.97
C LEU A 410 -5.82 -12.27 -0.54
N ALA A 411 -5.22 -12.91 0.46
CA ALA A 411 -5.62 -12.73 1.86
C ALA A 411 -5.25 -11.32 2.39
N GLY A 412 -4.29 -10.63 1.76
CA GLY A 412 -3.87 -9.27 2.11
C GLY A 412 -4.56 -8.17 1.29
N ALA A 413 -5.39 -8.52 0.31
CA ALA A 413 -5.89 -7.59 -0.71
C ALA A 413 -6.75 -6.43 -0.17
N ASP A 414 -7.37 -6.59 1.00
CA ASP A 414 -8.12 -5.51 1.65
C ASP A 414 -7.21 -4.41 2.22
N ARG A 415 -5.96 -4.76 2.57
CA ARG A 415 -4.96 -3.82 3.09
C ARG A 415 -4.14 -3.17 1.99
N ASP A 416 -3.91 -3.91 0.92
CA ASP A 416 -2.98 -3.57 -0.16
C ASP A 416 -3.71 -3.52 -1.52
N PRO A 417 -4.22 -2.34 -1.93
CA PRO A 417 -5.07 -2.19 -3.12
C PRO A 417 -4.40 -2.59 -4.44
N TRP A 418 -3.07 -2.68 -4.47
CA TRP A 418 -2.31 -3.08 -5.67
C TRP A 418 -2.48 -4.56 -6.01
N ILE A 419 -2.86 -5.41 -5.03
CA ILE A 419 -2.84 -6.87 -5.16
C ILE A 419 -3.82 -7.35 -6.23
N TRP A 420 -5.09 -6.96 -6.15
CA TRP A 420 -6.13 -7.38 -7.10
C TRP A 420 -5.77 -7.08 -8.57
N PRO A 421 -5.49 -5.83 -8.96
CA PRO A 421 -5.19 -5.51 -10.35
C PRO A 421 -3.87 -6.13 -10.83
N TRP A 422 -2.90 -6.33 -9.93
CA TRP A 422 -1.66 -7.02 -10.28
C TRP A 422 -1.89 -8.50 -10.54
N CYS A 423 -2.59 -9.22 -9.64
CA CYS A 423 -2.93 -10.63 -9.83
C CYS A 423 -3.76 -10.83 -11.09
N ALA A 424 -4.73 -9.95 -11.38
CA ALA A 424 -5.56 -10.04 -12.58
C ALA A 424 -4.72 -10.03 -13.87
N ARG A 425 -3.68 -9.19 -13.95
CA ARG A 425 -2.76 -9.19 -15.11
C ARG A 425 -2.00 -10.51 -15.24
N GLN A 426 -1.49 -11.04 -14.13
CA GLN A 426 -0.77 -12.32 -14.15
C GLN A 426 -1.69 -13.48 -14.54
N VAL A 427 -2.90 -13.52 -13.99
CA VAL A 427 -3.88 -14.57 -14.30
C VAL A 427 -4.36 -14.48 -15.74
N ALA A 428 -4.55 -13.29 -16.30
CA ALA A 428 -4.89 -13.13 -17.72
C ALA A 428 -3.76 -13.65 -18.64
N ALA A 429 -2.50 -13.37 -18.28
CA ALA A 429 -1.34 -13.77 -19.09
C ALA A 429 -1.05 -15.29 -19.03
N PHE A 430 -1.18 -15.89 -17.85
CA PHE A 430 -0.72 -17.28 -17.61
C PHE A 430 -1.86 -18.27 -17.37
N GLY A 431 -3.11 -17.80 -17.20
CA GLY A 431 -4.25 -18.65 -16.82
C GLY A 431 -4.61 -19.72 -17.85
N ARG A 432 -4.39 -19.47 -19.14
CA ARG A 432 -4.70 -20.41 -20.24
C ARG A 432 -3.46 -21.13 -20.80
N THR A 433 -2.44 -21.36 -19.97
CA THR A 433 -1.20 -22.06 -20.38
C THR A 433 -1.23 -23.57 -20.11
N SER A 434 -2.10 -24.00 -19.21
CA SER A 434 -2.35 -25.41 -18.91
C SER A 434 -3.76 -25.55 -18.34
N LEU A 435 -4.29 -26.77 -18.37
CA LEU A 435 -5.60 -27.08 -17.82
C LEU A 435 -5.71 -26.78 -16.30
N GLU A 436 -4.68 -27.10 -15.51
CA GLU A 436 -4.68 -26.83 -14.07
C GLU A 436 -4.69 -25.33 -13.78
N ASN A 437 -3.92 -24.55 -14.55
CA ASN A 437 -3.93 -23.08 -14.45
C ASN A 437 -5.29 -22.51 -14.86
N ALA A 438 -5.93 -23.07 -15.88
CA ALA A 438 -7.24 -22.59 -16.35
C ALA A 438 -8.32 -22.80 -15.29
N LYS A 439 -8.29 -23.95 -14.59
CA LYS A 439 -9.18 -24.22 -13.44
C LYS A 439 -8.92 -23.22 -12.30
N GLY A 440 -7.66 -22.91 -12.00
CA GLY A 440 -7.28 -21.88 -11.03
C GLY A 440 -7.70 -20.46 -11.43
N ALA A 441 -7.51 -20.09 -12.69
CA ALA A 441 -7.88 -18.79 -13.27
C ALA A 441 -9.39 -18.58 -13.22
N LEU A 442 -10.19 -19.60 -13.55
CA LEU A 442 -11.64 -19.52 -13.48
C LEU A 442 -12.14 -19.24 -12.05
N ALA A 443 -11.54 -19.90 -11.05
CA ALA A 443 -11.83 -19.63 -9.64
C ALA A 443 -11.43 -18.19 -9.24
N PHE A 444 -10.25 -17.73 -9.69
CA PHE A 444 -9.79 -16.37 -9.47
C PHE A 444 -10.77 -15.33 -10.04
N TRP A 445 -11.15 -15.45 -11.33
CA TRP A 445 -12.00 -14.46 -11.99
C TRP A 445 -13.41 -14.38 -11.39
N ARG A 446 -13.98 -15.50 -10.97
CA ARG A 446 -15.26 -15.51 -10.25
C ARG A 446 -15.17 -14.74 -8.93
N ARG A 447 -14.08 -14.93 -8.17
CA ARG A 447 -13.84 -14.18 -6.94
C ARG A 447 -13.57 -12.70 -7.24
N TYR A 448 -12.80 -12.39 -8.28
CA TYR A 448 -12.53 -11.02 -8.73
C TYR A 448 -13.82 -10.27 -9.08
N LEU A 449 -14.73 -10.90 -9.82
CA LEU A 449 -16.00 -10.30 -10.20
C LEU A 449 -16.94 -10.07 -9.01
N SER A 450 -16.85 -10.92 -7.97
CA SER A 450 -17.61 -10.73 -6.72
C SER A 450 -17.17 -9.51 -5.93
N THR A 451 -15.92 -9.07 -6.08
CA THR A 451 -15.37 -7.87 -5.43
C THR A 451 -15.34 -6.65 -6.35
N HIS A 452 -15.38 -6.86 -7.67
CA HIS A 452 -15.32 -5.81 -8.70
C HIS A 452 -16.44 -6.05 -9.75
N SER A 453 -17.68 -5.73 -9.40
CA SER A 453 -18.88 -6.05 -10.20
C SER A 453 -18.85 -5.52 -11.64
N ASP A 454 -18.14 -4.41 -11.85
CA ASP A 454 -18.13 -3.64 -13.10
C ASP A 454 -16.93 -3.98 -13.99
N ALA A 455 -16.15 -5.01 -13.64
CA ALA A 455 -14.95 -5.39 -14.38
C ALA A 455 -15.25 -6.17 -15.67
N SER A 456 -15.47 -5.45 -16.77
CA SER A 456 -15.62 -6.03 -18.12
C SER A 456 -14.52 -7.05 -18.47
N PRO A 457 -13.21 -6.77 -18.28
CA PRO A 457 -12.16 -7.73 -18.64
C PRO A 457 -12.31 -9.09 -17.95
N ALA A 458 -12.73 -9.12 -16.68
CA ALA A 458 -12.89 -10.35 -15.92
C ALA A 458 -13.99 -11.26 -16.50
N ARG A 459 -15.08 -10.67 -17.04
CA ARG A 459 -16.16 -11.43 -17.67
C ARG A 459 -15.69 -12.10 -18.96
N SER A 460 -14.92 -11.38 -19.78
CA SER A 460 -14.33 -11.94 -21.01
C SER A 460 -13.38 -13.09 -20.66
N GLU A 461 -12.54 -12.87 -19.66
CA GLU A 461 -11.59 -13.88 -19.17
C GLU A 461 -12.26 -15.16 -18.65
N ILE A 462 -13.44 -15.07 -17.99
CA ILE A 462 -14.24 -16.24 -17.59
C ILE A 462 -14.67 -17.06 -18.81
N LEU A 463 -15.21 -16.39 -19.84
CA LEU A 463 -15.68 -17.05 -21.06
C LEU A 463 -14.51 -17.72 -21.80
N LEU A 464 -13.43 -16.96 -22.05
CA LEU A 464 -12.24 -17.45 -22.76
C LEU A 464 -11.57 -18.61 -22.02
N THR A 465 -11.51 -18.56 -20.68
CA THR A 465 -10.97 -19.66 -19.88
C THR A 465 -11.85 -20.90 -19.95
N THR A 466 -13.17 -20.74 -20.01
CA THR A 466 -14.11 -21.87 -20.15
C THR A 466 -14.00 -22.52 -21.53
N PHE A 467 -13.91 -21.73 -22.60
CA PHE A 467 -13.67 -22.24 -23.95
C PHE A 467 -12.35 -23.02 -24.04
N TYR A 468 -11.28 -22.49 -23.44
CA TYR A 468 -9.99 -23.16 -23.39
C TYR A 468 -10.07 -24.54 -22.71
N ILE A 469 -10.71 -24.63 -21.54
CA ILE A 469 -10.89 -25.90 -20.83
C ILE A 469 -11.63 -26.92 -21.71
N ARG A 470 -12.71 -26.50 -22.40
CA ARG A 470 -13.44 -27.37 -23.34
C ARG A 470 -12.56 -27.83 -24.50
N GLN A 471 -11.79 -26.92 -25.09
CA GLN A 471 -10.94 -27.21 -26.25
C GLN A 471 -9.83 -28.23 -25.93
N GLU A 472 -9.33 -28.23 -24.68
CA GLU A 472 -8.40 -29.24 -24.17
C GLU A 472 -9.07 -30.60 -23.89
N GLY A 473 -10.36 -30.76 -24.20
CA GLY A 473 -11.09 -32.03 -24.11
C GLY A 473 -11.69 -32.33 -22.73
N GLU A 474 -11.69 -31.37 -21.82
CA GLU A 474 -12.27 -31.55 -20.49
C GLU A 474 -13.76 -31.25 -20.46
N ASP A 475 -14.49 -32.09 -19.72
CA ASP A 475 -15.92 -31.94 -19.52
C ASP A 475 -16.18 -30.77 -18.55
N ILE A 476 -16.74 -29.69 -19.10
CA ILE A 476 -17.16 -28.51 -18.35
C ILE A 476 -18.55 -28.68 -17.69
N GLY A 477 -19.18 -29.84 -17.85
CA GLY A 477 -20.48 -30.19 -17.26
C GLY A 477 -21.67 -29.44 -17.87
N LYS A 478 -21.49 -28.89 -19.08
CA LYS A 478 -22.49 -28.05 -19.77
C LYS A 478 -22.54 -28.42 -21.24
N ASP A 479 -23.76 -28.60 -21.75
CA ASP A 479 -24.01 -28.59 -23.19
C ASP A 479 -24.02 -27.14 -23.72
N TYR A 480 -24.13 -26.99 -25.05
CA TYR A 480 -24.14 -25.67 -25.68
C TYR A 480 -25.27 -24.78 -25.13
N ALA A 481 -26.47 -25.31 -24.94
CA ALA A 481 -27.61 -24.52 -24.47
C ALA A 481 -27.40 -23.98 -23.05
N ALA A 482 -26.89 -24.82 -22.14
CA ALA A 482 -26.58 -24.43 -20.77
C ALA A 482 -25.44 -23.41 -20.70
N PHE A 483 -24.38 -23.60 -21.49
CA PHE A 483 -23.28 -22.64 -21.55
C PHE A 483 -23.70 -21.33 -22.23
N ARG A 484 -24.57 -21.40 -23.24
CA ARG A 484 -25.09 -20.22 -23.95
C ARG A 484 -25.83 -19.28 -23.00
N ALA A 485 -26.59 -19.81 -22.04
CA ALA A 485 -27.24 -18.97 -21.03
C ALA A 485 -26.21 -18.21 -20.15
N GLU A 486 -25.14 -18.88 -19.70
CA GLU A 486 -24.05 -18.23 -18.96
C GLU A 486 -23.30 -17.22 -19.83
N PHE A 487 -23.08 -17.54 -21.10
CA PHE A 487 -22.49 -16.63 -22.06
C PHE A 487 -23.30 -15.33 -22.17
N ASP A 488 -24.62 -15.45 -22.35
CA ASP A 488 -25.52 -14.31 -22.49
C ASP A 488 -25.52 -13.44 -21.20
N ASP A 489 -25.44 -14.06 -20.01
CA ASP A 489 -25.30 -13.35 -18.72
C ASP A 489 -23.98 -12.56 -18.60
N HIS A 490 -22.89 -13.05 -19.19
CA HIS A 490 -21.61 -12.35 -19.19
C HIS A 490 -21.52 -11.27 -20.27
N ILE A 491 -21.98 -11.58 -21.49
CA ILE A 491 -21.86 -10.71 -22.67
C ILE A 491 -22.68 -9.43 -22.53
N ALA A 492 -23.81 -9.48 -21.81
CA ALA A 492 -24.67 -8.31 -21.57
C ALA A 492 -23.99 -7.16 -20.81
N TYR A 493 -22.91 -7.45 -20.10
CA TYR A 493 -22.15 -6.48 -19.28
C TYR A 493 -20.71 -6.29 -19.76
N LEU A 494 -20.36 -6.82 -20.94
CA LEU A 494 -19.04 -6.69 -21.53
C LEU A 494 -18.98 -5.43 -22.40
N ALA A 495 -17.94 -4.61 -22.20
CA ALA A 495 -17.63 -3.54 -23.15
C ALA A 495 -17.31 -4.14 -24.54
N PRO A 496 -17.69 -3.45 -25.64
CA PRO A 496 -17.56 -4.00 -27.00
C PRO A 496 -16.16 -4.51 -27.33
N GLU A 497 -15.11 -3.81 -26.90
CA GLU A 497 -13.70 -4.19 -27.15
C GLU A 497 -13.26 -5.53 -26.53
N TYR A 498 -14.05 -6.13 -25.64
CA TYR A 498 -13.77 -7.44 -25.03
C TYR A 498 -14.74 -8.54 -25.48
N ALA A 499 -15.69 -8.21 -26.37
CA ALA A 499 -16.82 -9.07 -26.70
C ALA A 499 -16.63 -9.84 -28.02
N ALA A 500 -15.84 -9.34 -28.97
CA ALA A 500 -15.68 -9.97 -30.28
C ALA A 500 -15.09 -11.40 -30.20
N LEU A 501 -13.98 -11.58 -29.46
CA LEU A 501 -13.33 -12.88 -29.33
C LEU A 501 -14.22 -13.93 -28.61
N PRO A 502 -14.93 -13.62 -27.51
CA PRO A 502 -15.93 -14.53 -26.95
C PRO A 502 -17.02 -14.95 -27.95
N TRP A 503 -17.55 -14.01 -28.74
CA TRP A 503 -18.54 -14.33 -29.77
C TRP A 503 -17.99 -15.29 -30.83
N ASP A 504 -16.77 -15.05 -31.31
CA ASP A 504 -16.09 -15.95 -32.24
C ASP A 504 -15.93 -17.38 -31.67
N ARG A 505 -15.48 -17.49 -30.41
CA ARG A 505 -15.30 -18.79 -29.75
C ARG A 505 -16.61 -19.53 -29.53
N LEU A 506 -17.70 -18.82 -29.23
CA LEU A 506 -19.04 -19.41 -29.17
C LEU A 506 -19.49 -19.92 -30.54
N GLY A 507 -19.18 -19.19 -31.61
CA GLY A 507 -19.48 -19.59 -32.99
C GLY A 507 -18.76 -20.87 -33.39
N HIS A 508 -17.49 -21.03 -33.00
CA HIS A 508 -16.75 -22.27 -33.22
C HIS A 508 -17.35 -23.47 -32.46
N TRP A 509 -17.84 -23.28 -31.23
CA TRP A 509 -18.57 -24.36 -30.56
C TRP A 509 -19.87 -24.70 -31.33
N ALA A 510 -20.65 -23.72 -31.75
CA ALA A 510 -21.84 -23.98 -32.56
C ALA A 510 -21.52 -24.73 -33.87
N GLN A 511 -20.39 -24.40 -34.50
CA GLN A 511 -19.86 -25.12 -35.67
C GLN A 511 -19.50 -26.58 -35.34
N ASP A 512 -18.86 -26.85 -34.20
CA ASP A 512 -18.56 -28.23 -33.75
C ASP A 512 -19.84 -29.07 -33.63
N GLU A 513 -20.95 -28.43 -33.24
CA GLU A 513 -22.28 -29.06 -33.16
C GLU A 513 -23.04 -29.05 -34.50
N SER A 514 -22.39 -28.64 -35.59
CA SER A 514 -22.97 -28.51 -36.94
C SER A 514 -24.17 -27.55 -37.02
N ASN A 515 -24.33 -26.65 -36.04
CA ASN A 515 -25.37 -25.64 -36.01
C ASN A 515 -24.88 -24.36 -36.71
N TRP A 516 -24.87 -24.40 -38.04
CA TRP A 516 -24.34 -23.32 -38.87
C TRP A 516 -25.13 -22.00 -38.78
N GLU A 517 -26.42 -22.04 -38.48
CA GLU A 517 -27.24 -20.84 -38.26
C GLU A 517 -26.78 -20.10 -37.00
N GLU A 518 -26.56 -20.83 -35.91
CA GLU A 518 -26.07 -20.23 -34.67
C GLU A 518 -24.60 -19.80 -34.76
N ALA A 519 -23.78 -20.58 -35.49
CA ALA A 519 -22.40 -20.20 -35.77
C ALA A 519 -22.33 -18.89 -36.57
N GLU A 520 -23.15 -18.76 -37.62
CA GLU A 520 -23.26 -17.52 -38.40
C GLU A 520 -23.67 -16.34 -37.52
N ARG A 521 -24.67 -16.52 -36.66
CA ARG A 521 -25.12 -15.45 -35.74
C ARG A 521 -23.98 -14.98 -34.84
N CYS A 522 -23.24 -15.91 -34.26
CA CYS A 522 -22.10 -15.61 -33.39
C CYS A 522 -20.97 -14.90 -34.15
N PHE A 523 -20.56 -15.43 -35.32
CA PHE A 523 -19.51 -14.81 -36.13
C PHE A 523 -19.92 -13.43 -36.66
N ARG A 524 -21.21 -13.22 -36.94
CA ARG A 524 -21.75 -11.91 -37.31
C ARG A 524 -21.59 -10.90 -36.19
N MET A 525 -21.95 -11.28 -34.96
CA MET A 525 -21.73 -10.41 -33.80
C MET A 525 -20.24 -10.05 -33.63
N ALA A 526 -19.33 -11.02 -33.75
CA ALA A 526 -17.89 -10.76 -33.67
C ALA A 526 -17.41 -9.78 -34.76
N TYR A 527 -17.85 -9.99 -36.00
CA TYR A 527 -17.53 -9.14 -37.15
C TYR A 527 -18.13 -7.73 -37.04
N GLU A 528 -19.34 -7.57 -36.51
CA GLU A 528 -19.95 -6.25 -36.32
C GLU A 528 -19.22 -5.42 -35.25
N ILE A 529 -18.57 -6.06 -34.28
CA ILE A 529 -17.83 -5.41 -33.20
C ILE A 529 -16.43 -4.97 -33.66
N GLU A 530 -15.63 -5.87 -34.23
CA GLU A 530 -14.22 -5.61 -34.56
C GLU A 530 -13.90 -5.65 -36.06
N GLY A 531 -14.79 -6.20 -36.89
CA GLY A 531 -14.56 -6.38 -38.32
C GLY A 531 -13.34 -7.24 -38.62
N GLY A 532 -12.59 -6.91 -39.67
CA GLY A 532 -11.27 -7.48 -39.91
C GLY A 532 -11.29 -9.00 -40.05
N HIS A 533 -10.42 -9.70 -39.31
CA HIS A 533 -10.15 -11.14 -39.43
C HIS A 533 -11.37 -12.04 -39.13
N TYR A 534 -12.38 -11.55 -38.40
CA TYR A 534 -13.61 -12.34 -38.15
C TYR A 534 -14.45 -12.56 -39.41
N GLY A 535 -14.17 -11.84 -40.50
CA GLY A 535 -14.89 -11.98 -41.77
C GLY A 535 -14.69 -13.36 -42.42
N TYR A 536 -13.60 -14.06 -42.13
CA TYR A 536 -13.37 -15.42 -42.66
C TYR A 536 -14.38 -16.42 -42.09
N CYS A 537 -14.54 -16.46 -40.77
CA CYS A 537 -15.46 -17.37 -40.09
C CYS A 537 -16.92 -17.07 -40.49
N LEU A 538 -17.31 -15.79 -40.51
CA LEU A 538 -18.65 -15.38 -40.95
C LEU A 538 -18.92 -15.77 -42.40
N GLY A 539 -17.99 -15.45 -43.31
CA GLY A 539 -18.13 -15.77 -44.72
C GLY A 539 -18.19 -17.28 -44.98
N THR A 540 -17.40 -18.06 -44.25
CA THR A 540 -17.45 -19.53 -44.30
C THR A 540 -18.80 -20.07 -43.84
N ALA A 541 -19.32 -19.60 -42.70
CA ALA A 541 -20.64 -20.00 -42.21
C ALA A 541 -21.76 -19.64 -43.21
N LEU A 542 -21.69 -18.45 -43.83
CA LEU A 542 -22.64 -18.04 -44.88
C LEU A 542 -22.57 -18.92 -46.14
N ASN A 543 -21.36 -19.35 -46.55
CA ASN A 543 -21.20 -20.33 -47.63
C ASN A 543 -21.88 -21.67 -47.28
N PHE A 544 -21.69 -22.18 -46.05
CA PHE A 544 -22.36 -23.41 -45.59
C PHE A 544 -23.89 -23.29 -45.54
N LEU A 545 -24.40 -22.10 -45.23
CA LEU A 545 -25.84 -21.79 -45.26
C LEU A 545 -26.39 -21.49 -46.66
N GLY A 546 -25.55 -21.51 -47.70
CA GLY A 546 -25.96 -21.20 -49.07
C GLY A 546 -26.20 -19.71 -49.36
N ARG A 547 -25.81 -18.82 -48.44
CA ARG A 547 -25.93 -17.34 -48.57
C ARG A 547 -24.72 -16.75 -49.30
N PHE A 548 -24.38 -17.31 -50.46
CA PHE A 548 -23.15 -17.03 -51.19
C PHE A 548 -22.98 -15.56 -51.62
N ALA A 549 -24.08 -14.89 -51.99
CA ALA A 549 -24.05 -13.48 -52.39
C ALA A 549 -23.60 -12.55 -51.25
N GLU A 550 -23.90 -12.92 -50.01
CA GLU A 550 -23.49 -12.19 -48.82
C GLU A 550 -22.08 -12.60 -48.35
N ALA A 551 -21.74 -13.89 -48.49
CA ALA A 551 -20.43 -14.40 -48.15
C ALA A 551 -19.31 -13.79 -49.03
N LEU A 552 -19.54 -13.70 -50.34
CA LEU A 552 -18.53 -13.32 -51.34
C LEU A 552 -17.75 -12.05 -50.97
N PRO A 553 -18.37 -10.87 -50.71
CA PRO A 553 -17.62 -9.66 -50.38
C PRO A 553 -16.76 -9.82 -49.11
N LEU A 554 -17.23 -10.61 -48.13
CA LEU A 554 -16.49 -10.86 -46.89
C LEU A 554 -15.26 -11.73 -47.15
N VAL A 555 -15.44 -12.90 -47.77
CA VAL A 555 -14.33 -13.84 -48.04
C VAL A 555 -13.35 -13.29 -49.08
N GLN A 556 -13.81 -12.47 -50.03
CA GLN A 556 -12.97 -11.78 -51.01
C GLN A 556 -12.06 -10.77 -50.31
N ALA A 557 -12.60 -9.95 -49.41
CA ALA A 557 -11.81 -9.00 -48.63
C ALA A 557 -10.76 -9.72 -47.74
N GLN A 558 -11.10 -10.91 -47.20
CA GLN A 558 -10.12 -11.74 -46.48
C GLN A 558 -8.99 -12.19 -47.40
N ALA A 559 -9.34 -12.84 -48.51
CA ALA A 559 -8.38 -13.46 -49.43
C ALA A 559 -7.48 -12.44 -50.14
N ASP A 560 -7.96 -11.21 -50.38
CA ASP A 560 -7.17 -10.17 -51.04
C ASP A 560 -6.19 -9.43 -50.11
N GLY A 561 -6.52 -9.31 -48.82
CA GLY A 561 -5.80 -8.37 -47.94
C GLY A 561 -5.47 -8.88 -46.55
N ILE A 562 -6.44 -9.46 -45.85
CA ILE A 562 -6.29 -9.78 -44.41
C ILE A 562 -5.59 -11.12 -44.21
N GLN A 563 -6.03 -12.14 -44.94
CA GLN A 563 -5.52 -13.50 -44.87
C GLN A 563 -5.43 -14.09 -46.30
N PRO A 564 -4.41 -13.70 -47.09
CA PRO A 564 -4.23 -14.18 -48.45
C PRO A 564 -3.65 -15.61 -48.48
N ASP A 565 -4.39 -16.56 -47.92
CA ASP A 565 -4.04 -17.98 -47.86
C ASP A 565 -4.92 -18.83 -48.78
N ALA A 566 -4.53 -20.10 -48.96
CA ALA A 566 -5.22 -21.02 -49.84
C ALA A 566 -6.68 -21.29 -49.39
N MET A 567 -6.92 -21.33 -48.08
CA MET A 567 -8.25 -21.56 -47.51
C MET A 567 -9.21 -20.41 -47.80
N SER A 568 -8.75 -19.16 -47.73
CA SER A 568 -9.58 -17.97 -48.01
C SER A 568 -9.91 -17.88 -49.50
N TRP A 569 -8.94 -18.12 -50.38
CA TRP A 569 -9.19 -18.18 -51.83
C TRP A 569 -10.11 -19.34 -52.23
N PHE A 570 -10.04 -20.46 -51.51
CA PHE A 570 -10.99 -21.55 -51.68
C PHE A 570 -12.42 -21.13 -51.32
N GLN A 571 -12.63 -20.40 -50.20
CA GLN A 571 -13.96 -19.91 -49.83
C GLN A 571 -14.53 -18.89 -50.84
N VAL A 572 -13.68 -18.04 -51.43
CA VAL A 572 -14.06 -17.18 -52.56
C VAL A 572 -14.53 -18.00 -53.75
N ALA A 573 -13.77 -19.03 -54.10
CA ALA A 573 -14.07 -19.89 -55.24
C ALA A 573 -15.42 -20.60 -55.08
N VAL A 574 -15.69 -21.15 -53.89
CA VAL A 574 -16.97 -21.76 -53.54
C VAL A 574 -18.12 -20.77 -53.69
N ALA A 575 -17.98 -19.55 -53.17
CA ALA A 575 -19.01 -18.53 -53.30
C ALA A 575 -19.29 -18.16 -54.77
N GLN A 576 -18.24 -17.97 -55.58
CA GLN A 576 -18.37 -17.66 -57.01
C GLN A 576 -18.98 -18.80 -57.83
N GLU A 577 -18.62 -20.05 -57.51
CA GLU A 577 -19.15 -21.24 -58.17
C GLU A 577 -20.67 -21.31 -58.01
N HIS A 578 -21.16 -21.16 -56.77
CA HIS A 578 -22.59 -21.19 -56.49
C HIS A 578 -23.37 -19.95 -56.95
N LEU A 579 -22.69 -18.83 -57.20
CA LEU A 579 -23.25 -17.65 -57.86
C LEU A 579 -23.26 -17.75 -59.40
N SER A 580 -22.90 -18.92 -59.95
CA SER A 580 -22.86 -19.17 -61.40
C SER A 580 -21.86 -18.29 -62.15
N ASN A 581 -20.74 -17.96 -61.51
CA ASN A 581 -19.61 -17.24 -62.10
C ASN A 581 -18.39 -18.17 -62.28
N PRO A 582 -18.47 -19.18 -63.18
CA PRO A 582 -17.47 -20.26 -63.26
C PRO A 582 -16.06 -19.76 -63.56
N GLN A 583 -15.93 -18.69 -64.36
CA GLN A 583 -14.62 -18.11 -64.69
C GLN A 583 -13.93 -17.53 -63.44
N ALA A 584 -14.66 -16.76 -62.63
CA ALA A 584 -14.14 -16.17 -61.40
C ALA A 584 -13.85 -17.26 -60.33
N ALA A 585 -14.69 -18.30 -60.27
CA ALA A 585 -14.46 -19.44 -59.39
C ALA A 585 -13.15 -20.18 -59.73
N VAL A 586 -12.92 -20.47 -61.02
CA VAL A 586 -11.66 -21.11 -61.47
C VAL A 586 -10.45 -20.23 -61.18
N GLU A 587 -10.55 -18.91 -61.39
CA GLU A 587 -9.47 -17.98 -61.05
C GLU A 587 -9.13 -18.00 -59.55
N ALA A 588 -10.16 -18.04 -58.69
CA ALA A 588 -9.98 -18.13 -57.25
C ALA A 588 -9.40 -19.50 -56.82
N TYR A 589 -9.88 -20.62 -57.38
CA TYR A 589 -9.28 -21.94 -57.14
C TYR A 589 -7.82 -22.00 -57.61
N CYS A 590 -7.49 -21.42 -58.76
CA CYS A 590 -6.11 -21.29 -59.24
C CYS A 590 -5.25 -20.54 -58.23
N LYS A 591 -5.73 -19.42 -57.67
CA LYS A 591 -5.01 -18.69 -56.62
C LYS A 591 -4.80 -19.55 -55.37
N ALA A 592 -5.83 -20.29 -54.94
CA ALA A 592 -5.70 -21.22 -53.82
C ALA A 592 -4.62 -22.28 -54.07
N LEU A 593 -4.57 -22.86 -55.27
CA LEU A 593 -3.59 -23.89 -55.66
C LEU A 593 -2.18 -23.34 -55.90
N ILE A 594 -2.03 -22.07 -56.25
CA ILE A 594 -0.73 -21.40 -56.29
C ILE A 594 -0.15 -21.28 -54.88
N LEU A 595 -1.00 -20.97 -53.89
CA LEU A 595 -0.60 -20.83 -52.49
C LEU A 595 -0.38 -22.18 -51.80
N ASP A 596 -1.24 -23.15 -52.07
CA ASP A 596 -1.10 -24.53 -51.61
C ASP A 596 -1.38 -25.52 -52.76
N PRO A 597 -0.32 -25.97 -53.47
CA PRO A 597 -0.45 -26.97 -54.53
C PRO A 597 -0.95 -28.34 -54.05
N SER A 598 -0.95 -28.59 -52.73
CA SER A 598 -1.43 -29.83 -52.12
C SER A 598 -2.89 -29.77 -51.69
N TYR A 599 -3.59 -28.66 -51.95
CA TYR A 599 -4.98 -28.51 -51.53
C TYR A 599 -5.95 -29.31 -52.43
N ALA A 600 -6.14 -30.59 -52.09
CA ALA A 600 -6.91 -31.54 -52.88
C ALA A 600 -8.33 -31.06 -53.21
N LEU A 601 -9.06 -30.54 -52.22
CA LEU A 601 -10.43 -30.06 -52.41
C LEU A 601 -10.51 -28.92 -53.43
N ALA A 602 -9.56 -27.97 -53.40
CA ALA A 602 -9.52 -26.89 -54.39
C ALA A 602 -9.31 -27.43 -55.81
N MET A 603 -8.42 -28.42 -56.00
CA MET A 603 -8.16 -28.98 -57.32
C MET A 603 -9.35 -29.80 -57.87
N PHE A 604 -9.98 -30.61 -57.02
CA PHE A 604 -11.18 -31.35 -57.44
C PHE A 604 -12.36 -30.43 -57.74
N ASN A 605 -12.61 -29.42 -56.90
CA ASN A 605 -13.72 -28.50 -57.11
C ASN A 605 -13.49 -27.59 -58.32
N MET A 606 -12.26 -27.19 -58.60
CA MET A 606 -11.91 -26.46 -59.82
C MET A 606 -12.22 -27.27 -61.08
N ALA A 607 -11.82 -28.55 -61.10
CA ALA A 607 -12.14 -29.44 -62.21
C ALA A 607 -13.65 -29.69 -62.34
N GLY A 608 -14.37 -29.83 -61.21
CA GLY A 608 -15.83 -29.91 -61.19
C GLY A 608 -16.51 -28.66 -61.75
N THR A 609 -16.01 -27.48 -61.39
CA THR A 609 -16.50 -26.20 -61.91
C THR A 609 -16.34 -26.13 -63.44
N LEU A 610 -15.15 -26.46 -63.95
CA LEU A 610 -14.87 -26.50 -65.40
C LEU A 610 -15.74 -27.52 -66.13
N TRP A 611 -15.94 -28.69 -65.53
CA TRP A 611 -16.79 -29.73 -66.08
C TRP A 611 -18.24 -29.25 -66.21
N ASN A 612 -18.78 -28.65 -65.16
CA ASN A 612 -20.13 -28.14 -65.12
C ASN A 612 -20.34 -26.92 -66.05
N SER A 613 -19.29 -26.13 -66.30
CA SER A 613 -19.31 -25.04 -67.27
C SER A 613 -19.11 -25.49 -68.74
N GLY A 614 -18.93 -26.78 -68.99
CA GLY A 614 -18.80 -27.37 -70.33
C GLY A 614 -17.37 -27.41 -70.89
N ASP A 615 -16.36 -27.00 -70.11
CA ASP A 615 -14.95 -27.09 -70.51
C ASP A 615 -14.36 -28.44 -70.10
N HIS A 616 -14.88 -29.49 -70.75
CA HIS A 616 -14.54 -30.87 -70.43
C HIS A 616 -13.06 -31.16 -70.69
N ASP A 617 -12.44 -30.56 -71.72
CA ASP A 617 -11.04 -30.81 -72.06
C ASP A 617 -10.10 -30.40 -70.92
N ARG A 618 -10.27 -29.19 -70.37
CA ARG A 618 -9.46 -28.74 -69.21
C ARG A 618 -9.84 -29.50 -67.94
N ALA A 619 -11.13 -29.74 -67.71
CA ALA A 619 -11.59 -30.47 -66.53
C ALA A 619 -10.98 -31.88 -66.45
N VAL A 620 -10.93 -32.62 -67.55
CA VAL A 620 -10.34 -33.97 -67.60
C VAL A 620 -8.85 -33.95 -67.26
N ILE A 621 -8.11 -32.97 -67.79
CA ILE A 621 -6.68 -32.83 -67.48
C ILE A 621 -6.50 -32.63 -65.98
N ILE A 622 -7.26 -31.71 -65.36
CA ILE A 622 -7.13 -31.41 -63.93
C ILE A 622 -7.61 -32.59 -63.08
N PHE A 623 -8.71 -33.27 -63.43
CA PHE A 623 -9.16 -34.47 -62.72
C PHE A 623 -8.12 -35.60 -62.75
N ARG A 624 -7.44 -35.81 -63.88
CA ARG A 624 -6.33 -36.78 -63.98
C ARG A 624 -5.18 -36.39 -63.08
N THR A 625 -4.77 -35.13 -63.12
CA THR A 625 -3.71 -34.60 -62.26
C THR A 625 -4.08 -34.78 -60.78
N ALA A 626 -5.32 -34.47 -60.39
CA ALA A 626 -5.79 -34.63 -59.02
C ALA A 626 -5.83 -36.08 -58.56
N ALA A 627 -6.29 -37.00 -59.40
CA ALA A 627 -6.31 -38.42 -59.09
C ALA A 627 -4.90 -39.06 -59.02
N GLN A 628 -3.94 -38.51 -59.76
CA GLN A 628 -2.53 -38.93 -59.69
C GLN A 628 -1.84 -38.39 -58.44
N GLN A 629 -2.10 -37.12 -58.10
CA GLN A 629 -1.50 -36.46 -56.96
C GLN A 629 -2.10 -36.90 -55.61
N PHE A 630 -3.39 -37.24 -55.60
CA PHE A 630 -4.13 -37.66 -54.40
C PHE A 630 -4.80 -39.03 -54.61
N PRO A 631 -4.03 -40.12 -54.78
CA PRO A 631 -4.57 -41.42 -55.15
C PRO A 631 -5.53 -42.02 -54.12
N ASP A 632 -5.38 -41.64 -52.85
CA ASP A 632 -6.15 -42.16 -51.71
C ASP A 632 -7.31 -41.24 -51.28
N HIS A 633 -7.54 -40.13 -51.98
CA HIS A 633 -8.63 -39.20 -51.65
C HIS A 633 -10.00 -39.74 -52.11
N ASP A 634 -11.05 -39.52 -51.31
CA ASP A 634 -12.40 -40.05 -51.60
C ASP A 634 -12.95 -39.63 -52.97
N LEU A 635 -12.67 -38.38 -53.38
CA LEU A 635 -13.06 -37.88 -54.71
C LEU A 635 -12.33 -38.59 -55.86
N THR A 636 -11.11 -39.08 -55.65
CA THR A 636 -10.39 -39.91 -56.63
C THR A 636 -11.10 -41.25 -56.83
N ALA A 637 -11.49 -41.89 -55.72
CA ALA A 637 -12.23 -43.15 -55.77
C ALA A 637 -13.59 -42.96 -56.48
N LYS A 638 -14.28 -41.84 -56.20
CA LYS A 638 -15.53 -41.47 -56.87
C LYS A 638 -15.34 -41.26 -58.37
N LEU A 639 -14.31 -40.51 -58.79
CA LEU A 639 -14.01 -40.28 -60.22
C LEU A 639 -13.72 -41.59 -60.96
N ARG A 640 -12.93 -42.50 -60.39
CA ARG A 640 -12.63 -43.80 -61.02
C ARG A 640 -13.87 -44.67 -61.19
N ARG A 641 -14.81 -44.58 -60.25
CA ARG A 641 -16.08 -45.31 -60.30
C ARG A 641 -17.05 -44.71 -61.32
N ASP A 642 -17.23 -43.39 -61.29
CA ASP A 642 -18.29 -42.70 -62.03
C ASP A 642 -17.85 -42.28 -63.44
N LEU A 643 -16.54 -42.09 -63.66
CA LEU A 643 -15.94 -41.67 -64.93
C LEU A 643 -14.67 -42.50 -65.24
N PRO A 644 -14.77 -43.84 -65.34
CA PRO A 644 -13.61 -44.73 -65.57
C PRO A 644 -12.86 -44.42 -66.87
N GLN A 645 -13.54 -43.88 -67.88
CA GLN A 645 -12.95 -43.46 -69.15
C GLN A 645 -11.92 -42.33 -69.03
N LEU A 646 -11.84 -41.67 -67.88
CA LEU A 646 -10.83 -40.65 -67.60
C LEU A 646 -9.49 -41.27 -67.15
N PHE A 647 -9.41 -42.57 -66.88
CA PHE A 647 -8.24 -43.21 -66.27
C PHE A 647 -7.65 -44.33 -67.13
#